data_AF-A0AAV9Q2J8-F1
#
_entry.id   AF-A0AAV9Q2J8-F1
#
_cell.length_a   1.000
_cell.length_b   1.000
_cell.length_c   1.000
_cell.angle_alpha   90.00
_cell.angle_beta   90.00
_cell.angle_gamma   90.00
#
_symmetry.space_group_name_H-M   'P 1'
#
loop_
_entity.id
_entity.type
_entity.pdbx_description
1 polymer ?
#
loop_
_entity_poly.entity_id
_entity_poly.type
_entity_poly.pdbx_seq_one_letter_code
_entity_poly.pdbx_strand_id
1 'polypeptide(L)'
;MELARFSGRVVKIRRRLTTAEVRGQSCQTTMTEKGFCLPDIPASCPFTISRLLTPSGEASASWLIREHDQYGEYPHIYAKVCKSPPRQQDDDDVVGLEKQQPASHEVIILSDTGCATETLNTKLQRCDADGLNEVYSTPRGEPRRWNIRTFLEHTINPGRAPYVVIATHCHYDHILGIGKLMMNPPPPPPGRMRFSPKTRHMSQEELELHRLATTTPITVLTSSHDKSFVTPYSNLQRHSLSSSVGVHAPRYAITWAEDLSEVQWHFGGMSAKSKDSVSAAAAAAAALIPSISLPTSISSRITVLHTPGHTPDSMSWYDADLALLCVGDSFYLKETHETRKAPWGPEPAMPTMFDVESDLADLWRSTARLLLFVRARNAELERNEIEIETETRTEHLSTHHSGTLLRQPNNAKTRTKTRTRPDQTWNTNWNWPWKSTSRQDQTGFDHPHPHPQQDEQEVGPCLLPLPEASFQHARNTTTEHDVEDDDDWILVDLVAQDPSSSSFLSSSRSPSSASSSPPPPPPPPRVRLAAAHTTATRVDAEAAILSFREFILRILRDEVPKQRVDDGYRGEERWLFDFALGLASQASQASASQEGQQQEDNTSTTLEKSDIDIDIDIDIEIQNGNGNGNGNGNGHLRGGHLFKYLHSYSVLAPVQVIELGRRKIPRESWTSG
;
A
#
# COMPACT_ATOMS: atom_id res chain seq x y z
N MET A 1 -3.84 33.20 -5.36
CA MET A 1 -3.70 31.79 -4.97
C MET A 1 -2.28 31.38 -5.30
N GLU A 2 -1.35 31.65 -4.38
CA GLU A 2 0.05 31.21 -4.48
C GLU A 2 0.16 29.90 -3.70
N LEU A 3 0.40 28.80 -4.42
CA LEU A 3 0.96 27.59 -3.82
C LEU A 3 2.36 27.94 -3.31
N ALA A 4 2.61 27.66 -2.04
CA ALA A 4 3.94 27.72 -1.43
C ALA A 4 4.85 26.75 -2.19
N ARG A 5 5.57 27.29 -3.18
CA ARG A 5 6.72 26.63 -3.77
C ARG A 5 7.78 26.55 -2.69
N PHE A 6 8.25 25.35 -2.40
CA PHE A 6 9.60 25.15 -1.85
C PHE A 6 10.58 25.84 -2.80
N SER A 7 10.93 27.09 -2.49
CA SER A 7 11.91 27.90 -3.21
C SER A 7 13.28 27.65 -2.59
N GLY A 8 13.84 26.46 -2.84
CA GLY A 8 15.27 26.43 -3.15
C GLY A 8 15.46 27.23 -4.43
N ARG A 9 16.41 28.18 -4.46
CA ARG A 9 16.71 28.96 -5.67
C ARG A 9 17.19 28.00 -6.76
N VAL A 10 16.29 27.53 -7.60
CA VAL A 10 16.65 26.91 -8.89
C VAL A 10 16.94 28.05 -9.86
N VAL A 11 18.22 28.28 -10.14
CA VAL A 11 18.66 29.13 -11.24
C VAL A 11 18.10 28.51 -12.52
N LYS A 12 17.17 29.21 -13.16
CA LYS A 12 16.52 28.74 -14.39
C LYS A 12 17.46 28.95 -15.57
N ILE A 13 18.46 28.07 -15.74
CA ILE A 13 19.30 28.04 -16.93
C ILE A 13 18.45 27.53 -18.09
N ARG A 14 18.06 28.44 -18.98
CA ARG A 14 17.30 28.14 -20.19
C ARG A 14 18.24 27.52 -21.24
N ARG A 15 18.61 26.25 -21.07
CA ARG A 15 19.26 25.49 -22.16
C ARG A 15 18.24 25.21 -23.27
N ARG A 16 18.44 25.80 -24.45
CA ARG A 16 17.84 25.32 -25.69
C ARG A 16 18.46 23.96 -26.00
N LEU A 17 17.79 22.88 -25.62
CA LEU A 17 18.09 21.55 -26.15
C LEU A 17 17.39 21.41 -27.50
N THR A 18 18.19 21.37 -28.55
CA THR A 18 17.78 20.82 -29.85
C THR A 18 17.60 19.32 -29.67
N THR A 19 16.35 18.85 -29.74
CA THR A 19 16.00 17.44 -29.73
C THR A 19 16.50 16.76 -31.00
N ALA A 20 17.55 15.96 -30.87
CA ALA A 20 17.80 14.86 -31.80
C ALA A 20 16.93 13.66 -31.34
N GLU A 21 16.10 13.14 -32.24
CA GLU A 21 15.29 11.95 -32.05
C GLU A 21 16.16 10.74 -31.67
N VAL A 22 16.01 10.23 -30.46
CA VAL A 22 16.39 8.86 -30.10
C VAL A 22 15.09 8.06 -30.01
N ARG A 23 14.69 7.47 -31.13
CA ARG A 23 13.65 6.43 -31.16
C ARG A 23 14.30 5.11 -30.74
N GLY A 24 14.02 4.69 -29.51
CA GLY A 24 14.44 3.40 -28.97
C GLY A 24 13.54 2.94 -27.82
N GLN A 25 12.21 2.98 -27.99
CA GLN A 25 11.29 2.28 -27.09
C GLN A 25 11.11 0.85 -27.59
N SER A 26 11.91 -0.06 -27.01
CA SER A 26 11.70 -1.50 -27.11
C SER A 26 10.55 -1.88 -26.18
N CYS A 27 9.34 -2.08 -26.73
CA CYS A 27 8.28 -2.79 -26.02
C CYS A 27 8.69 -4.27 -25.93
N GLN A 28 9.19 -4.69 -24.77
CA GLN A 28 9.38 -6.10 -24.47
C GLN A 28 8.01 -6.75 -24.22
N THR A 29 7.39 -7.27 -25.27
CA THR A 29 6.24 -8.17 -25.15
C THR A 29 6.77 -9.59 -24.99
N THR A 30 7.08 -10.01 -23.76
CA THR A 30 7.32 -11.41 -23.45
C THR A 30 5.99 -12.16 -23.45
N MET A 31 5.81 -13.02 -24.46
CA MET A 31 4.64 -13.89 -24.59
C MET A 31 4.72 -15.03 -23.58
N THR A 32 3.79 -15.08 -22.62
CA THR A 32 3.51 -16.28 -21.81
C THR A 32 2.02 -16.64 -21.87
N GLU A 33 1.75 -17.95 -21.87
CA GLU A 33 0.48 -18.62 -22.18
C GLU A 33 -0.74 -17.99 -21.48
N LYS A 34 -1.72 -17.54 -22.30
CA LYS A 34 -2.94 -16.83 -21.89
C LYS A 34 -2.70 -15.64 -20.94
N GLY A 35 -1.57 -14.95 -21.10
CA GLY A 35 -1.23 -13.75 -20.36
C GLY A 35 -2.26 -12.64 -20.57
N PHE A 36 -2.75 -12.07 -19.47
CA PHE A 36 -3.57 -10.87 -19.47
C PHE A 36 -2.72 -9.71 -20.02
N CYS A 37 -2.81 -9.45 -21.33
CA CYS A 37 -2.13 -8.30 -21.93
C CYS A 37 -2.86 -7.02 -21.50
N LEU A 38 -2.22 -6.22 -20.66
CA LEU A 38 -2.71 -4.88 -20.40
C LEU A 38 -2.70 -4.08 -21.71
N PRO A 39 -3.72 -3.25 -21.96
CA PRO A 39 -3.71 -2.38 -23.13
C PRO A 39 -2.55 -1.38 -23.05
N ASP A 40 -2.09 -0.90 -24.20
CA ASP A 40 -1.09 0.16 -24.28
C ASP A 40 -1.60 1.42 -23.56
N ILE A 41 -1.03 1.75 -22.41
CA ILE A 41 -1.38 2.96 -21.67
C ILE A 41 -0.65 4.14 -22.31
N PRO A 42 -1.36 5.19 -22.78
CA PRO A 42 -0.71 6.32 -23.40
C PRO A 42 0.07 7.14 -22.37
N ALA A 43 1.17 7.77 -22.79
CA ALA A 43 1.96 8.67 -21.93
C ALA A 43 1.18 9.89 -21.40
N SER A 44 -0.02 10.17 -21.91
CA SER A 44 -0.94 11.20 -21.38
C SER A 44 -1.75 10.71 -20.18
N CYS A 45 -1.79 9.40 -19.92
CA CYS A 45 -2.44 8.84 -18.75
C CYS A 45 -1.60 9.18 -17.51
N PRO A 46 -2.19 9.75 -16.45
CA PRO A 46 -1.49 10.09 -15.22
C PRO A 46 -1.36 8.86 -14.31
N PHE A 47 -1.62 7.65 -14.79
CA PHE A 47 -1.56 6.43 -14.01
C PHE A 47 -0.58 5.45 -14.65
N THR A 48 0.18 4.75 -13.81
CA THR A 48 0.90 3.54 -14.21
C THR A 48 0.33 2.34 -13.46
N ILE A 49 0.52 1.15 -14.00
CA ILE A 49 0.07 -0.09 -13.38
C ILE A 49 1.12 -1.17 -13.57
N SER A 50 1.37 -1.92 -12.52
CA SER A 50 2.27 -3.07 -12.52
C SER A 50 1.59 -4.25 -11.83
N ARG A 51 1.75 -5.45 -12.38
CA ARG A 51 1.18 -6.66 -11.80
C ARG A 51 2.08 -7.14 -10.67
N LEU A 52 1.50 -7.46 -9.52
CA LEU A 52 2.23 -7.98 -8.37
C LEU A 52 2.45 -9.48 -8.53
N LEU A 53 3.59 -9.95 -8.02
CA LEU A 53 3.93 -11.38 -8.00
C LEU A 53 3.62 -11.97 -6.64
N THR A 54 3.18 -13.23 -6.62
CA THR A 54 3.10 -14.05 -5.41
C THR A 54 4.49 -14.33 -4.85
N PRO A 55 4.62 -14.85 -3.61
CA PRO A 55 5.92 -15.27 -3.09
C PRO A 55 6.63 -16.33 -3.95
N SER A 56 5.86 -17.18 -4.67
CA SER A 56 6.40 -18.14 -5.64
C SER A 56 6.84 -17.51 -6.98
N GLY A 57 6.72 -16.19 -7.14
CA GLY A 57 7.03 -15.49 -8.40
C GLY A 57 5.95 -15.59 -9.46
N GLU A 58 4.80 -16.19 -9.16
CA GLU A 58 3.69 -16.31 -10.09
C GLU A 58 2.90 -15.01 -10.21
N ALA A 59 2.27 -14.81 -11.36
CA ALA A 59 1.50 -13.61 -11.61
C ALA A 59 0.17 -13.62 -10.84
N SER A 60 0.01 -12.69 -9.90
CA SER A 60 -1.18 -12.65 -9.01
C SER A 60 -2.41 -12.01 -9.66
N ALA A 61 -3.54 -12.03 -8.98
CA ALA A 61 -4.72 -11.23 -9.33
C ALA A 61 -4.68 -9.82 -8.69
N SER A 62 -3.49 -9.31 -8.40
CA SER A 62 -3.28 -8.02 -7.74
C SER A 62 -2.33 -7.13 -8.55
N TRP A 63 -2.58 -5.83 -8.50
CA TRP A 63 -1.85 -4.80 -9.22
C TRP A 63 -1.52 -3.64 -8.30
N LEU A 64 -0.35 -3.04 -8.52
CA LEU A 64 0.03 -1.74 -7.97
C LEU A 64 -0.20 -0.69 -9.05
N ILE A 65 -1.12 0.23 -8.79
CA ILE A 65 -1.38 1.42 -9.58
C ILE A 65 -0.67 2.59 -8.90
N ARG A 66 0.01 3.43 -9.68
CA ARG A 66 0.64 4.66 -9.17
C ARG A 66 0.05 5.84 -9.89
N GLU A 67 -0.33 6.88 -9.15
CA GLU A 67 -0.91 8.11 -9.68
C GLU A 67 0.17 9.19 -9.76
N HIS A 68 0.22 9.91 -10.87
CA HIS A 68 1.01 11.12 -11.04
C HIS A 68 0.05 12.32 -10.87
N ASP A 69 -0.09 12.74 -9.63
CA ASP A 69 -1.01 13.80 -9.25
C ASP A 69 -0.36 15.20 -9.28
N GLN A 70 -1.18 16.22 -9.12
CA GLN A 70 -0.76 17.63 -9.15
C GLN A 70 -0.25 18.17 -7.81
N TYR A 71 -0.44 17.42 -6.73
CA TYR A 71 0.00 17.76 -5.37
C TYR A 71 1.41 17.22 -5.10
N GLY A 72 1.87 16.23 -5.87
CA GLY A 72 3.20 15.64 -5.75
C GLY A 72 3.28 14.54 -4.69
N GLU A 73 2.15 13.91 -4.36
CA GLU A 73 2.06 12.84 -3.35
C GLU A 73 2.37 11.45 -3.92
N TYR A 74 2.13 11.26 -5.23
CA TYR A 74 2.36 10.02 -5.98
C TYR A 74 1.76 8.76 -5.34
N PRO A 75 0.46 8.76 -4.96
CA PRO A 75 -0.08 7.68 -4.15
C PRO A 75 -0.10 6.33 -4.89
N HIS A 76 0.13 5.29 -4.11
CA HIS A 76 0.00 3.89 -4.44
C HIS A 76 -1.44 3.43 -4.20
N ILE A 77 -2.09 2.94 -5.25
CA ILE A 77 -3.42 2.35 -5.21
C ILE A 77 -3.27 0.86 -5.50
N TYR A 78 -3.56 0.01 -4.53
CA TYR A 78 -3.52 -1.44 -4.72
C TYR A 78 -4.88 -1.91 -5.23
N ALA A 79 -4.89 -2.71 -6.29
CA ALA A 79 -6.12 -3.30 -6.84
C ALA A 79 -6.02 -4.82 -6.87
N LYS A 80 -7.07 -5.53 -6.42
CA LYS A 80 -7.15 -7.00 -6.46
C LYS A 80 -8.47 -7.44 -7.09
N VAL A 81 -8.41 -8.30 -8.09
CA VAL A 81 -9.60 -8.91 -8.72
C VAL A 81 -9.88 -10.24 -8.03
N CYS A 82 -10.96 -10.30 -7.26
CA CYS A 82 -11.40 -11.51 -6.58
C CYS A 82 -12.53 -12.16 -7.38
N LYS A 83 -12.47 -13.48 -7.57
CA LYS A 83 -13.49 -14.26 -8.30
C LYS A 83 -14.15 -15.26 -7.39
N SER A 84 -15.45 -15.48 -7.56
CA SER A 84 -16.13 -16.59 -6.89
C SER A 84 -15.54 -17.92 -7.37
N PRO A 85 -15.33 -18.91 -6.48
CA PRO A 85 -14.88 -20.22 -6.91
C PRO A 85 -15.86 -20.79 -7.96
N PRO A 86 -15.35 -21.47 -9.01
CA PRO A 86 -16.22 -22.10 -9.98
C PRO A 86 -17.13 -23.08 -9.24
N ARG A 87 -18.45 -22.98 -9.45
CA ARG A 87 -19.37 -23.94 -8.85
C ARG A 87 -18.95 -25.32 -9.34
N GLN A 88 -18.54 -26.17 -8.40
CA GLN A 88 -18.28 -27.57 -8.68
C GLN A 88 -19.58 -28.12 -9.23
N GLN A 89 -19.60 -28.38 -10.53
CA GLN A 89 -20.77 -28.90 -11.19
C GLN A 89 -20.90 -30.32 -10.66
N ASP A 90 -21.90 -30.57 -9.82
CA ASP A 90 -22.22 -31.93 -9.40
C ASP A 90 -22.34 -32.77 -10.68
N ASP A 91 -21.52 -33.83 -10.79
CA ASP A 91 -21.30 -34.67 -11.98
C ASP A 91 -22.54 -35.47 -12.40
N ASP A 92 -23.76 -34.97 -12.13
CA ASP A 92 -24.99 -35.59 -12.59
C ASP A 92 -25.07 -35.51 -14.12
N ASP A 93 -24.84 -36.70 -14.71
CA ASP A 93 -24.70 -37.14 -16.11
C ASP A 93 -25.83 -36.74 -17.08
N VAL A 94 -26.29 -35.49 -17.07
CA VAL A 94 -27.22 -34.99 -18.10
C VAL A 94 -26.44 -34.67 -19.37
N VAL A 95 -26.19 -35.71 -20.16
CA VAL A 95 -25.56 -35.68 -21.49
C VAL A 95 -26.52 -34.99 -22.47
N GLY A 96 -26.14 -33.82 -23.02
CA GLY A 96 -26.72 -33.36 -24.30
C GLY A 96 -27.12 -31.88 -24.44
N LEU A 97 -26.98 -31.02 -23.43
CA LEU A 97 -27.19 -29.57 -23.58
C LEU A 97 -25.87 -28.84 -23.44
N GLU A 98 -25.54 -27.95 -24.39
CA GLU A 98 -24.45 -26.97 -24.25
C GLU A 98 -24.69 -26.17 -22.96
N LYS A 99 -24.03 -26.60 -21.88
CA LYS A 99 -24.12 -25.97 -20.56
C LYS A 99 -23.43 -24.62 -20.68
N GLN A 100 -24.21 -23.56 -20.87
CA GLN A 100 -23.75 -22.19 -20.64
C GLN A 100 -23.14 -22.16 -19.24
N GLN A 101 -21.81 -22.06 -19.15
CA GLN A 101 -21.15 -21.94 -17.87
C GLN A 101 -21.72 -20.70 -17.19
N PRO A 102 -22.26 -20.82 -15.96
CA PRO A 102 -22.73 -19.65 -15.23
C PRO A 102 -21.56 -18.68 -15.10
N ALA A 103 -21.80 -17.41 -15.42
CA ALA A 103 -20.78 -16.37 -15.32
C ALA A 103 -20.20 -16.36 -13.89
N SER A 104 -18.88 -16.45 -13.77
CA SER A 104 -18.20 -16.28 -12.49
C SER A 104 -18.44 -14.85 -12.00
N HIS A 105 -18.78 -14.70 -10.71
CA HIS A 105 -18.90 -13.38 -10.12
C HIS A 105 -17.50 -12.84 -9.82
N GLU A 106 -17.29 -11.56 -10.09
CA GLU A 106 -16.03 -10.87 -9.84
C GLU A 106 -16.29 -9.62 -9.00
N VAL A 107 -15.33 -9.25 -8.15
CA VAL A 107 -15.31 -8.00 -7.40
C VAL A 107 -13.88 -7.46 -7.40
N ILE A 108 -13.73 -6.15 -7.53
CA ILE A 108 -12.43 -5.48 -7.48
C ILE A 108 -12.28 -4.80 -6.14
N ILE A 109 -11.24 -5.16 -5.40
CA ILE A 109 -10.88 -4.55 -4.14
C ILE A 109 -9.80 -3.51 -4.40
N LEU A 110 -10.00 -2.30 -3.92
CA LEU A 110 -9.05 -1.21 -4.00
C LEU A 110 -8.57 -0.87 -2.57
N SER A 111 -7.26 -0.70 -2.38
CA SER A 111 -6.72 0.02 -1.23
C SER A 111 -6.54 1.46 -1.65
N ASP A 112 -7.31 2.34 -1.02
CA ASP A 112 -7.39 3.76 -1.34
C ASP A 112 -7.76 4.02 -2.81
N THR A 113 -7.80 5.30 -3.19
CA THR A 113 -8.24 5.74 -4.53
C THR A 113 -7.46 6.93 -5.07
N GLY A 114 -6.49 7.42 -4.30
CA GLY A 114 -5.62 8.50 -4.74
C GLY A 114 -6.24 9.90 -4.66
N CYS A 115 -5.55 10.85 -5.30
CA CYS A 115 -5.80 12.29 -5.28
C CYS A 115 -6.91 12.76 -6.25
N ALA A 116 -7.66 11.83 -6.84
CA ALA A 116 -8.68 12.10 -7.88
C ALA A 116 -8.15 12.84 -9.12
N THR A 117 -6.90 12.58 -9.52
CA THR A 117 -6.31 13.18 -10.72
C THR A 117 -7.20 12.95 -11.93
N GLU A 118 -7.37 14.03 -12.67
CA GLU A 118 -8.26 14.07 -13.81
C GLU A 118 -7.61 14.83 -14.96
N THR A 119 -7.22 14.13 -16.03
CA THR A 119 -6.55 14.72 -17.19
C THR A 119 -7.30 14.44 -18.47
N LEU A 120 -7.29 15.40 -19.41
CA LEU A 120 -7.84 15.19 -20.74
C LEU A 120 -6.90 14.31 -21.56
N ASN A 121 -7.47 13.39 -22.33
CA ASN A 121 -6.70 12.63 -23.31
C ASN A 121 -6.37 13.52 -24.51
N THR A 122 -5.16 14.10 -24.50
CA THR A 122 -4.69 15.07 -25.50
C THR A 122 -4.65 14.53 -26.93
N LYS A 123 -4.56 13.19 -27.11
CA LYS A 123 -4.65 12.56 -28.44
C LYS A 123 -6.00 12.84 -29.11
N LEU A 124 -7.07 12.94 -28.33
CA LEU A 124 -8.43 13.11 -28.82
C LEU A 124 -8.80 14.59 -29.03
N GLN A 125 -8.10 15.51 -28.37
CA GLN A 125 -8.38 16.94 -28.46
C GLN A 125 -8.18 17.52 -29.87
N ARG A 126 -7.32 16.90 -30.69
CA ARG A 126 -7.05 17.37 -32.07
C ARG A 126 -8.18 17.09 -33.05
N CYS A 127 -9.12 16.21 -32.72
CA CYS A 127 -10.22 15.84 -33.62
C CYS A 127 -11.47 16.73 -33.49
N ASP A 128 -11.54 17.59 -32.47
CA ASP A 128 -12.74 18.37 -32.14
C ASP A 128 -12.84 19.73 -32.89
N ALA A 129 -11.83 20.10 -33.69
CA ALA A 129 -11.81 21.40 -34.37
C ALA A 129 -12.91 21.57 -35.45
N ASP A 130 -13.49 20.48 -35.95
CA ASP A 130 -14.48 20.52 -37.04
C ASP A 130 -15.95 20.55 -36.55
N GLY A 131 -16.21 20.57 -35.23
CA GLY A 131 -17.52 20.88 -34.64
C GLY A 131 -18.71 19.99 -35.04
N LEU A 132 -18.50 18.96 -35.87
CA LEU A 132 -19.56 18.21 -36.55
C LEU A 132 -19.28 16.71 -36.59
N ASN A 133 -19.26 16.06 -35.41
CA ASN A 133 -19.79 14.71 -35.12
C ASN A 133 -19.11 14.12 -33.88
N GLU A 134 -19.68 14.44 -32.72
CA GLU A 134 -19.26 13.99 -31.38
C GLU A 134 -19.74 12.55 -31.08
N VAL A 135 -19.65 11.64 -32.05
CA VAL A 135 -20.04 10.22 -31.89
C VAL A 135 -19.09 9.33 -32.71
N TYR A 136 -17.80 9.39 -32.42
CA TYR A 136 -16.89 8.33 -32.84
C TYR A 136 -16.29 7.68 -31.61
N SER A 137 -16.72 6.44 -31.36
CA SER A 137 -15.98 5.47 -30.56
C SER A 137 -14.52 5.56 -30.95
N THR A 138 -13.64 5.88 -30.01
CA THR A 138 -12.20 5.88 -30.29
C THR A 138 -11.83 4.48 -30.78
N PRO A 139 -11.00 4.32 -31.82
CA PRO A 139 -10.68 3.01 -32.39
C PRO A 139 -10.13 1.98 -31.40
N ARG A 140 -9.73 2.42 -30.20
CA ARG A 140 -9.14 1.60 -29.14
C ARG A 140 -9.89 1.64 -27.80
N GLY A 141 -11.08 2.26 -27.74
CA GLY A 141 -11.80 2.37 -26.46
C GLY A 141 -11.04 3.16 -25.38
N GLU A 142 -10.09 4.02 -25.78
CA GLU A 142 -9.43 4.95 -24.85
C GLU A 142 -10.46 5.99 -24.37
N PRO A 143 -10.49 6.32 -23.06
CA PRO A 143 -11.38 7.33 -22.54
C PRO A 143 -10.95 8.74 -22.98
N ARG A 144 -11.94 9.63 -23.15
CA ARG A 144 -11.71 11.07 -23.40
C ARG A 144 -10.97 11.75 -22.25
N ARG A 145 -11.14 11.21 -21.06
CA ARG A 145 -10.64 11.77 -19.82
C ARG A 145 -10.15 10.65 -18.91
N TRP A 146 -8.91 10.78 -18.45
CA TRP A 146 -8.31 9.87 -17.50
C TRP A 146 -8.67 10.30 -16.08
N ASN A 147 -9.20 9.37 -15.31
CA ASN A 147 -9.31 9.39 -13.85
C ASN A 147 -9.25 7.93 -13.37
N ILE A 148 -9.21 7.70 -12.05
CA ILE A 148 -9.07 6.33 -11.54
C ILE A 148 -10.15 5.38 -12.07
N ARG A 149 -11.40 5.85 -12.23
CA ARG A 149 -12.48 5.03 -12.77
C ARG A 149 -12.24 4.65 -14.23
N THR A 150 -12.01 5.63 -15.11
CA THR A 150 -11.84 5.37 -16.54
C THR A 150 -10.56 4.59 -16.81
N PHE A 151 -9.54 4.75 -15.96
CA PHE A 151 -8.34 3.95 -15.97
C PHE A 151 -8.62 2.47 -15.64
N LEU A 152 -9.36 2.21 -14.55
CA LEU A 152 -9.75 0.85 -14.17
C LEU A 152 -10.63 0.20 -15.25
N GLU A 153 -11.64 0.91 -15.76
CA GLU A 153 -12.52 0.41 -16.84
C GLU A 153 -11.75 0.10 -18.13
N HIS A 154 -10.71 0.88 -18.44
CA HIS A 154 -9.85 0.63 -19.59
C HIS A 154 -8.91 -0.56 -19.39
N THR A 155 -8.51 -0.86 -18.15
CA THR A 155 -7.47 -1.85 -17.84
C THR A 155 -8.03 -3.13 -17.24
N ILE A 156 -8.25 -3.15 -15.92
CA ILE A 156 -8.56 -4.37 -15.15
C ILE A 156 -10.06 -4.57 -14.90
N ASN A 157 -10.92 -3.61 -15.27
CA ASN A 157 -12.37 -3.67 -15.08
C ASN A 157 -13.23 -3.39 -16.34
N PRO A 158 -12.95 -3.98 -17.51
CA PRO A 158 -13.76 -3.77 -18.71
C PRO A 158 -15.21 -4.25 -18.53
N GLY A 159 -15.44 -5.24 -17.65
CA GLY A 159 -16.75 -5.82 -17.35
C GLY A 159 -17.57 -5.07 -16.28
N ARG A 160 -17.05 -3.98 -15.72
CA ARG A 160 -17.71 -3.16 -14.68
C ARG A 160 -18.11 -3.97 -13.43
N ALA A 161 -17.24 -4.88 -13.02
CA ALA A 161 -17.35 -5.56 -11.73
C ALA A 161 -17.46 -4.53 -10.58
N PRO A 162 -18.24 -4.83 -9.53
CA PRO A 162 -18.38 -3.98 -8.35
C PRO A 162 -17.04 -3.72 -7.66
N TYR A 163 -16.97 -2.60 -6.94
CA TYR A 163 -15.79 -2.23 -6.16
C TYR A 163 -16.01 -2.38 -4.66
N VAL A 164 -14.98 -2.83 -3.96
CA VAL A 164 -14.82 -2.67 -2.51
C VAL A 164 -13.60 -1.79 -2.29
N VAL A 165 -13.77 -0.61 -1.72
CA VAL A 165 -12.66 0.32 -1.43
C VAL A 165 -12.34 0.23 0.05
N ILE A 166 -11.14 -0.21 0.39
CA ILE A 166 -10.56 -0.13 1.72
C ILE A 166 -9.91 1.24 1.85
N ALA A 167 -10.54 2.16 2.57
CA ALA A 167 -9.91 3.43 2.92
C ALA A 167 -9.01 3.20 4.14
N THR A 168 -7.69 3.25 3.94
CA THR A 168 -6.71 3.02 5.01
C THR A 168 -6.81 4.09 6.09
N HIS A 169 -7.15 5.32 5.70
CA HIS A 169 -7.51 6.44 6.57
C HIS A 169 -8.19 7.54 5.75
N CYS A 170 -8.61 8.64 6.39
CA CYS A 170 -9.48 9.63 5.75
C CYS A 170 -8.78 10.77 4.98
N HIS A 171 -7.45 10.82 4.82
CA HIS A 171 -6.79 11.93 4.11
C HIS A 171 -7.13 12.00 2.61
N TYR A 172 -7.07 13.21 2.04
CA TYR A 172 -7.58 13.53 0.71
C TYR A 172 -6.90 12.73 -0.41
N ASP A 173 -5.60 12.51 -0.27
CA ASP A 173 -4.72 11.76 -1.15
C ASP A 173 -5.03 10.26 -1.20
N HIS A 174 -5.90 9.79 -0.31
CA HIS A 174 -6.38 8.41 -0.31
C HIS A 174 -7.84 8.31 -0.76
N ILE A 175 -8.67 9.30 -0.41
CA ILE A 175 -10.13 9.16 -0.55
C ILE A 175 -10.74 9.95 -1.72
N LEU A 176 -10.06 10.96 -2.27
CA LEU A 176 -10.70 11.83 -3.26
C LEU A 176 -11.15 11.04 -4.50
N GLY A 177 -10.39 10.02 -4.91
CA GLY A 177 -10.72 9.18 -6.06
C GLY A 177 -12.04 8.41 -5.92
N ILE A 178 -12.53 8.16 -4.69
CA ILE A 178 -13.84 7.52 -4.44
C ILE A 178 -14.95 8.28 -5.16
N GLY A 179 -14.89 9.63 -5.14
CA GLY A 179 -15.87 10.46 -5.83
C GLY A 179 -15.95 10.19 -7.33
N LYS A 180 -14.82 9.84 -7.97
CA LYS A 180 -14.76 9.51 -9.41
C LYS A 180 -15.32 8.12 -9.71
N LEU A 181 -15.18 7.17 -8.78
CA LEU A 181 -15.78 5.84 -8.89
C LEU A 181 -17.32 5.95 -8.84
N MET A 182 -17.86 6.80 -7.96
CA MET A 182 -19.30 6.96 -7.72
C MET A 182 -20.05 7.76 -8.79
N MET A 183 -19.38 8.43 -9.72
CA MET A 183 -20.04 9.33 -10.67
C MET A 183 -21.08 8.58 -11.53
N ASN A 184 -22.35 8.99 -11.44
CA ASN A 184 -23.33 8.57 -12.43
C ASN A 184 -22.83 9.01 -13.82
N PRO A 185 -23.01 8.19 -14.87
CA PRO A 185 -22.73 8.66 -16.22
C PRO A 185 -23.47 9.99 -16.42
N PRO A 186 -22.80 11.02 -16.96
CA PRO A 186 -23.43 12.32 -17.15
C PRO A 186 -24.74 12.12 -17.90
N PRO A 187 -25.83 12.81 -17.49
CA PRO A 187 -27.08 12.72 -18.22
C PRO A 187 -26.80 13.06 -19.70
N PRO A 188 -27.41 12.33 -20.65
CA PRO A 188 -27.19 12.61 -22.06
C PRO A 188 -27.48 14.10 -22.34
N PRO A 189 -26.68 14.78 -23.18
CA PRO A 189 -26.78 16.21 -23.37
C PRO A 189 -28.21 16.60 -23.80
N PRO A 190 -28.83 17.61 -23.15
CA PRO A 190 -30.19 18.05 -23.49
C PRO A 190 -30.16 18.70 -24.88
N GLY A 191 -30.58 17.96 -25.92
CA GLY A 191 -30.81 18.54 -27.24
C GLY A 191 -30.44 17.71 -28.47
N ARG A 192 -29.85 16.52 -28.36
CA ARG A 192 -29.44 15.76 -29.56
C ARG A 192 -29.78 14.28 -29.61
N MET A 193 -30.46 13.73 -28.61
CA MET A 193 -31.18 12.49 -28.85
C MET A 193 -32.35 12.82 -29.79
N ARG A 194 -32.16 12.56 -31.09
CA ARG A 194 -33.27 12.10 -31.94
C ARG A 194 -33.76 10.81 -31.26
N PHE A 195 -34.56 10.98 -30.22
CA PHE A 195 -35.27 9.89 -29.59
C PHE A 195 -35.96 9.19 -30.75
N SER A 196 -35.62 7.92 -30.96
CA SER A 196 -36.55 7.09 -31.72
C SER A 196 -37.93 7.30 -31.06
N PRO A 197 -39.03 7.37 -31.81
CA PRO A 197 -40.35 7.65 -31.23
C PRO A 197 -40.69 6.75 -30.02
N LYS A 198 -40.01 5.61 -29.86
CA LYS A 198 -40.15 4.67 -28.74
C LYS A 198 -39.60 5.18 -27.39
N THR A 199 -38.62 6.08 -27.35
CA THR A 199 -37.97 6.50 -26.09
C THR A 199 -38.63 7.70 -25.38
N ARG A 200 -39.66 8.33 -25.98
CA ARG A 200 -40.40 9.45 -25.36
C ARG A 200 -41.32 9.05 -24.21
N HIS A 201 -41.45 7.75 -23.94
CA HIS A 201 -42.32 7.22 -22.89
C HIS A 201 -41.57 6.51 -21.76
N MET A 202 -40.23 6.61 -21.67
CA MET A 202 -39.55 6.07 -20.50
C MET A 202 -40.02 6.82 -19.25
N SER A 203 -40.68 6.08 -18.38
CA SER A 203 -41.08 6.54 -17.05
C SER A 203 -39.85 6.94 -16.24
N GLN A 204 -40.04 7.80 -15.24
CA GLN A 204 -38.98 8.14 -14.28
C GLN A 204 -38.39 6.88 -13.63
N GLU A 205 -39.22 5.86 -13.41
CA GLU A 205 -38.83 4.56 -12.85
C GLU A 205 -37.90 3.78 -13.80
N GLU A 206 -38.17 3.73 -15.10
CA GLU A 206 -37.26 3.11 -16.08
C GLU A 206 -35.93 3.87 -16.21
N LEU A 207 -35.95 5.19 -16.04
CA LEU A 207 -34.74 6.02 -16.03
C LEU A 207 -33.88 5.74 -14.78
N GLU A 208 -34.52 5.54 -13.63
CA GLU A 208 -33.85 5.11 -12.40
C GLU A 208 -33.35 3.68 -12.47
N LEU A 209 -34.12 2.76 -13.06
CA LEU A 209 -33.67 1.38 -13.31
C LEU A 209 -32.47 1.34 -14.23
N HIS A 210 -32.47 2.16 -15.30
CA HIS A 210 -31.32 2.28 -16.20
C HIS A 210 -30.11 2.92 -15.50
N ARG A 211 -30.32 3.89 -14.60
CA ARG A 211 -29.23 4.45 -13.77
C ARG A 211 -28.65 3.37 -12.85
N LEU A 212 -29.49 2.66 -12.11
CA LEU A 212 -29.08 1.56 -11.24
C LEU A 212 -28.36 0.45 -12.00
N ALA A 213 -28.81 0.13 -13.22
CA ALA A 213 -28.17 -0.84 -14.09
C ALA A 213 -26.83 -0.37 -14.66
N THR A 214 -26.55 0.94 -14.67
CA THR A 214 -25.30 1.51 -15.22
C THR A 214 -24.30 1.92 -14.15
N THR A 215 -24.72 2.06 -12.90
CA THR A 215 -23.83 2.33 -11.77
C THR A 215 -23.18 1.06 -11.28
N THR A 216 -21.86 1.00 -11.35
CA THR A 216 -21.09 -0.05 -10.69
C THR A 216 -21.24 0.10 -9.17
N PRO A 217 -21.73 -0.92 -8.44
CA PRO A 217 -21.86 -0.85 -6.99
C PRO A 217 -20.50 -0.65 -6.33
N ILE A 218 -20.46 0.21 -5.31
CA ILE A 218 -19.25 0.50 -4.53
C ILE A 218 -19.57 0.32 -3.05
N THR A 219 -18.72 -0.43 -2.36
CA THR A 219 -18.73 -0.54 -0.89
C THR A 219 -17.46 0.12 -0.38
N VAL A 220 -17.55 1.07 0.55
CA VAL A 220 -16.36 1.68 1.17
C VAL A 220 -16.20 1.12 2.58
N LEU A 221 -15.08 0.47 2.84
CA LEU A 221 -14.65 -0.05 4.13
C LEU A 221 -13.76 0.98 4.83
N THR A 222 -14.09 1.31 6.08
CA THR A 222 -13.28 2.19 6.93
C THR A 222 -13.08 1.54 8.30
N SER A 223 -12.02 1.93 9.01
CA SER A 223 -11.75 1.44 10.36
C SER A 223 -12.92 1.69 11.31
N SER A 224 -13.29 0.69 12.10
CA SER A 224 -14.26 0.83 13.19
C SER A 224 -13.66 1.36 14.49
N HIS A 225 -12.34 1.57 14.55
CA HIS A 225 -11.61 1.96 15.77
C HIS A 225 -12.08 3.30 16.34
N ASP A 226 -12.17 4.34 15.49
CA ASP A 226 -12.65 5.66 15.86
C ASP A 226 -13.66 6.18 14.84
N LYS A 227 -14.89 5.68 14.95
CA LYS A 227 -15.99 6.07 14.07
C LYS A 227 -16.29 7.56 14.12
N SER A 228 -16.02 8.21 15.26
CA SER A 228 -16.28 9.63 15.48
C SER A 228 -15.32 10.52 14.69
N PHE A 229 -14.11 10.03 14.40
CA PHE A 229 -13.15 10.74 13.56
C PHE A 229 -13.66 10.92 12.12
N VAL A 230 -14.43 9.94 11.61
CA VAL A 230 -14.94 9.97 10.23
C VAL A 230 -16.41 10.43 10.17
N THR A 231 -17.19 10.20 11.23
CA THR A 231 -18.64 10.51 11.26
C THR A 231 -19.01 11.49 12.37
N PRO A 232 -19.91 12.46 12.11
CA PRO A 232 -20.65 12.72 10.86
C PRO A 232 -19.75 13.29 9.73
N TYR A 233 -20.32 13.51 8.53
CA TYR A 233 -19.56 14.01 7.36
C TYR A 233 -18.75 15.29 7.62
N SER A 234 -19.17 16.15 8.55
CA SER A 234 -18.38 17.33 8.95
C SER A 234 -17.02 16.95 9.54
N ASN A 235 -16.93 15.80 10.21
CA ASN A 235 -15.69 15.27 10.76
C ASN A 235 -14.82 14.75 9.62
N LEU A 236 -15.35 13.90 8.73
CA LEU A 236 -14.64 13.50 7.51
C LEU A 236 -14.08 14.71 6.74
N GLN A 237 -14.90 15.74 6.48
CA GLN A 237 -14.47 16.94 5.76
C GLN A 237 -13.34 17.72 6.47
N ARG A 238 -13.35 17.73 7.80
CA ARG A 238 -12.35 18.42 8.63
C ARG A 238 -11.05 17.64 8.70
N HIS A 239 -11.15 16.34 8.95
CA HIS A 239 -10.03 15.45 9.24
C HIS A 239 -9.36 14.93 7.96
N SER A 240 -10.04 14.95 6.81
CA SER A 240 -9.44 14.56 5.53
C SER A 240 -8.41 15.54 4.96
N LEU A 241 -8.19 16.69 5.62
CA LEU A 241 -7.39 17.82 5.12
C LEU A 241 -7.89 18.39 3.77
N SER A 242 -9.05 17.94 3.27
CA SER A 242 -9.61 18.41 1.99
C SER A 242 -9.87 19.92 2.01
N SER A 243 -10.34 20.46 3.14
CA SER A 243 -10.54 21.91 3.28
C SER A 243 -9.23 22.70 3.17
N SER A 244 -8.11 22.15 3.63
CA SER A 244 -6.79 22.79 3.57
C SER A 244 -6.31 22.99 2.13
N VAL A 245 -6.72 22.11 1.21
CA VAL A 245 -6.41 22.20 -0.22
C VAL A 245 -7.57 22.75 -1.06
N GLY A 246 -8.62 23.28 -0.40
CA GLY A 246 -9.75 23.92 -1.08
C GLY A 246 -10.70 22.98 -1.81
N VAL A 247 -10.78 21.70 -1.39
CA VAL A 247 -11.68 20.70 -1.99
C VAL A 247 -12.67 20.13 -0.96
N HIS A 248 -13.73 19.49 -1.48
CA HIS A 248 -14.70 18.77 -0.66
C HIS A 248 -14.34 17.29 -0.59
N ALA A 249 -14.42 16.72 0.61
CA ALA A 249 -14.32 15.28 0.79
C ALA A 249 -15.47 14.58 0.01
N PRO A 250 -15.26 13.37 -0.54
CA PRO A 250 -16.35 12.67 -1.20
C PRO A 250 -17.38 12.20 -0.17
N ARG A 251 -18.65 12.17 -0.59
CA ARG A 251 -19.75 11.62 0.21
C ARG A 251 -19.98 10.16 -0.19
N TYR A 252 -19.78 9.25 0.74
CA TYR A 252 -20.00 7.82 0.53
C TYR A 252 -20.63 7.16 1.77
N ALA A 253 -21.26 6.01 1.55
CA ALA A 253 -21.78 5.19 2.64
C ALA A 253 -20.64 4.32 3.20
N ILE A 254 -20.50 4.33 4.52
CA ILE A 254 -19.43 3.61 5.22
C ILE A 254 -19.93 2.23 5.64
N THR A 255 -19.12 1.21 5.34
CA THR A 255 -19.17 -0.10 5.97
C THR A 255 -18.00 -0.20 6.93
N TRP A 256 -18.27 -0.49 8.21
CA TRP A 256 -17.24 -0.53 9.23
C TRP A 256 -16.48 -1.85 9.18
N ALA A 257 -15.16 -1.78 9.07
CA ALA A 257 -14.27 -2.93 9.14
C ALA A 257 -13.81 -3.16 10.58
N GLU A 258 -14.06 -4.36 11.10
CA GLU A 258 -13.64 -4.77 12.44
C GLU A 258 -12.16 -5.20 12.43
N ASP A 259 -11.49 -5.06 13.56
CA ASP A 259 -10.09 -5.45 13.69
C ASP A 259 -9.92 -6.96 13.46
N LEU A 260 -8.87 -7.36 12.73
CA LEU A 260 -8.60 -8.74 12.32
C LEU A 260 -9.72 -9.41 11.50
N SER A 261 -10.68 -8.64 10.97
CA SER A 261 -11.73 -9.18 10.10
C SER A 261 -11.22 -9.43 8.69
N GLU A 262 -11.76 -10.47 8.06
CA GLU A 262 -11.53 -10.71 6.63
C GLU A 262 -12.48 -9.84 5.79
N VAL A 263 -11.95 -9.22 4.74
CA VAL A 263 -12.77 -8.51 3.76
C VAL A 263 -13.56 -9.54 2.95
N GLN A 264 -14.88 -9.53 3.10
CA GLN A 264 -15.79 -10.38 2.35
C GLN A 264 -16.76 -9.52 1.54
N TRP A 265 -17.05 -9.95 0.32
CA TRP A 265 -18.06 -9.32 -0.50
C TRP A 265 -19.23 -10.28 -0.72
N HIS A 266 -20.44 -9.81 -0.44
CA HIS A 266 -21.64 -10.62 -0.59
C HIS A 266 -22.43 -10.18 -1.84
N PHE A 267 -22.56 -11.10 -2.80
CA PHE A 267 -23.48 -10.99 -3.92
C PHE A 267 -24.90 -11.22 -3.37
N GLY A 268 -25.60 -10.15 -3.01
CA GLY A 268 -26.91 -10.24 -2.37
C GLY A 268 -27.71 -8.97 -2.61
N GLY A 269 -28.78 -9.10 -3.40
CA GLY A 269 -29.65 -8.02 -3.85
C GLY A 269 -30.07 -7.08 -2.73
N MET A 270 -30.08 -5.77 -3.05
CA MET A 270 -30.50 -4.64 -2.23
C MET A 270 -31.06 -5.09 -0.88
N SER A 271 -30.18 -5.15 0.12
CA SER A 271 -30.51 -5.57 1.48
C SER A 271 -31.84 -4.94 1.88
N ALA A 272 -32.89 -5.76 2.00
CA ALA A 272 -34.25 -5.36 2.35
C ALA A 272 -34.34 -4.91 3.83
N LYS A 273 -33.32 -4.20 4.32
CA LYS A 273 -33.26 -3.57 5.64
C LYS A 273 -34.12 -2.31 5.70
N SER A 274 -34.68 -1.83 4.58
CA SER A 274 -35.86 -0.96 4.58
C SER A 274 -37.12 -1.82 4.84
N LYS A 275 -37.25 -2.38 6.04
CA LYS A 275 -38.42 -3.17 6.44
C LYS A 275 -39.71 -2.34 6.56
N ASP A 276 -39.62 -1.01 6.46
CA ASP A 276 -40.74 -0.13 6.81
C ASP A 276 -41.53 0.42 5.61
N SER A 277 -41.20 0.06 4.36
CA SER A 277 -41.94 0.62 3.20
C SER A 277 -42.07 -0.26 1.95
N VAL A 278 -41.50 -1.47 1.93
CA VAL A 278 -41.64 -2.34 0.75
C VAL A 278 -43.02 -3.02 0.81
N SER A 279 -43.91 -2.63 -0.09
CA SER A 279 -45.28 -3.14 -0.15
C SER A 279 -45.32 -4.68 -0.18
N ALA A 280 -46.33 -5.26 0.48
CA ALA A 280 -46.56 -6.72 0.52
C ALA A 280 -46.61 -7.37 -0.88
N ALA A 281 -46.85 -6.58 -1.93
CA ALA A 281 -46.83 -7.04 -3.32
C ALA A 281 -45.42 -7.43 -3.83
N ALA A 282 -44.36 -6.71 -3.46
CA ALA A 282 -43.00 -7.05 -3.88
C ALA A 282 -42.47 -8.30 -3.16
N ALA A 283 -42.84 -8.49 -1.89
CA ALA A 283 -42.54 -9.71 -1.14
C ALA A 283 -43.29 -10.93 -1.71
N ALA A 284 -44.55 -10.77 -2.14
CA ALA A 284 -45.33 -11.83 -2.79
C ALA A 284 -44.81 -12.18 -4.19
N ALA A 285 -44.32 -11.20 -4.97
CA ALA A 285 -43.68 -11.44 -6.26
C ALA A 285 -42.34 -12.18 -6.12
N ALA A 286 -41.54 -11.86 -5.11
CA ALA A 286 -40.30 -12.57 -4.80
C ALA A 286 -40.55 -14.02 -4.34
N ALA A 287 -41.68 -14.31 -3.69
CA ALA A 287 -42.06 -15.65 -3.26
C ALA A 287 -42.49 -16.58 -4.41
N LEU A 288 -42.77 -16.05 -5.61
CA LEU A 288 -43.22 -16.83 -6.78
C LEU A 288 -42.06 -17.27 -7.70
N ILE A 289 -40.81 -16.88 -7.42
CA ILE A 289 -39.63 -17.28 -8.20
C ILE A 289 -38.90 -18.41 -7.43
N PRO A 290 -39.02 -19.70 -7.83
CA PRO A 290 -38.59 -20.85 -7.02
C PRO A 290 -37.08 -21.10 -6.94
N SER A 291 -36.22 -20.09 -7.17
CA SER A 291 -34.77 -20.29 -7.24
C SER A 291 -33.98 -19.10 -6.67
N ILE A 292 -34.29 -18.71 -5.44
CA ILE A 292 -33.43 -17.78 -4.69
C ILE A 292 -32.09 -18.49 -4.45
N SER A 293 -31.15 -18.27 -5.35
CA SER A 293 -29.77 -18.71 -5.20
C SER A 293 -29.21 -18.17 -3.89
N LEU A 294 -28.58 -19.03 -3.09
CA LEU A 294 -27.93 -18.64 -1.84
C LEU A 294 -26.99 -17.44 -2.11
N PRO A 295 -26.93 -16.47 -1.17
CA PRO A 295 -26.03 -15.32 -1.30
C PRO A 295 -24.61 -15.83 -1.52
N THR A 296 -24.04 -15.48 -2.68
CA THR A 296 -22.70 -15.92 -3.03
C THR A 296 -21.72 -14.96 -2.38
N SER A 297 -20.90 -15.46 -1.45
CA SER A 297 -19.82 -14.68 -0.83
C SER A 297 -18.54 -14.86 -1.63
N ILE A 298 -17.82 -13.78 -1.90
CA ILE A 298 -16.46 -13.80 -2.44
C ILE A 298 -15.51 -13.42 -1.30
N SER A 299 -14.68 -14.37 -0.87
CA SER A 299 -13.57 -14.14 0.05
C SER A 299 -12.44 -13.44 -0.70
N SER A 300 -11.86 -12.42 -0.07
CA SER A 300 -10.70 -11.71 -0.61
C SER A 300 -9.37 -12.25 -0.10
N ARG A 301 -9.39 -13.01 1.01
CA ARG A 301 -8.23 -13.36 1.81
C ARG A 301 -7.40 -12.16 2.31
N ILE A 302 -8.01 -10.97 2.34
CA ILE A 302 -7.44 -9.76 2.91
C ILE A 302 -7.93 -9.64 4.36
N THR A 303 -7.00 -9.57 5.29
CA THR A 303 -7.27 -9.33 6.72
C THR A 303 -7.02 -7.87 7.06
N VAL A 304 -7.99 -7.21 7.66
CA VAL A 304 -7.89 -5.83 8.15
C VAL A 304 -7.22 -5.78 9.53
N LEU A 305 -6.36 -4.79 9.79
CA LEU A 305 -5.75 -4.54 11.09
C LEU A 305 -5.91 -3.06 11.46
N HIS A 306 -6.50 -2.75 12.62
CA HIS A 306 -6.54 -1.37 13.10
C HIS A 306 -5.14 -0.93 13.54
N THR A 307 -4.69 0.20 13.00
CA THR A 307 -3.36 0.75 13.27
C THR A 307 -3.42 2.25 13.57
N PRO A 308 -4.19 2.66 14.61
CA PRO A 308 -4.27 4.07 15.00
C PRO A 308 -2.89 4.63 15.33
N GLY A 309 -2.72 5.92 15.11
CA GLY A 309 -1.53 6.67 15.54
C GLY A 309 -1.07 7.70 14.51
N HIS A 310 -1.01 7.33 13.23
CA HIS A 310 -0.87 8.31 12.16
C HIS A 310 -2.14 9.17 12.07
N THR A 311 -3.29 8.52 11.95
CA THR A 311 -4.60 9.10 12.30
C THR A 311 -5.32 8.17 13.29
N PRO A 312 -6.32 8.67 14.03
CA PRO A 312 -7.18 7.83 14.87
C PRO A 312 -7.93 6.72 14.12
N ASP A 313 -8.27 6.93 12.84
CA ASP A 313 -8.97 5.95 11.99
C ASP A 313 -8.02 5.09 11.14
N SER A 314 -6.70 5.22 11.30
CA SER A 314 -5.71 4.50 10.51
C SER A 314 -5.86 2.98 10.60
N MET A 315 -5.65 2.33 9.45
CA MET A 315 -5.85 0.91 9.26
C MET A 315 -4.87 0.34 8.24
N SER A 316 -4.32 -0.81 8.56
CA SER A 316 -3.48 -1.63 7.69
C SER A 316 -4.29 -2.83 7.18
N TRP A 317 -3.78 -3.52 6.17
CA TRP A 317 -4.34 -4.80 5.73
C TRP A 317 -3.26 -5.75 5.24
N TYR A 318 -3.55 -7.06 5.33
CA TYR A 318 -2.66 -8.14 4.92
C TYR A 318 -3.34 -8.99 3.84
N ASP A 319 -2.73 -9.12 2.67
CA ASP A 319 -3.16 -10.03 1.60
C ASP A 319 -2.39 -11.35 1.70
N ALA A 320 -3.10 -12.41 2.09
CA ALA A 320 -2.53 -13.73 2.28
C ALA A 320 -2.01 -14.37 0.98
N ASP A 321 -2.57 -14.02 -0.18
CA ASP A 321 -2.13 -14.59 -1.47
C ASP A 321 -0.76 -14.03 -1.89
N LEU A 322 -0.44 -12.82 -1.45
CA LEU A 322 0.80 -12.13 -1.78
C LEU A 322 1.85 -12.19 -0.66
N ALA A 323 1.45 -12.62 0.54
CA ALA A 323 2.17 -12.34 1.77
C ALA A 323 2.57 -10.86 1.86
N LEU A 324 1.62 -9.96 1.64
CA LEU A 324 1.87 -8.52 1.57
C LEU A 324 1.09 -7.80 2.68
N LEU A 325 1.81 -7.07 3.54
CA LEU A 325 1.26 -6.16 4.52
C LEU A 325 1.29 -4.73 3.98
N CYS A 326 0.14 -4.11 3.78
CA CYS A 326 0.01 -2.69 3.45
C CYS A 326 -0.30 -1.88 4.71
N VAL A 327 0.52 -0.87 5.03
CA VAL A 327 0.40 -0.09 6.27
C VAL A 327 -0.23 1.30 6.11
N GLY A 328 -0.70 1.63 4.90
CA GLY A 328 -1.18 2.97 4.56
C GLY A 328 -0.09 4.01 4.83
N ASP A 329 -0.44 5.03 5.61
CA ASP A 329 0.45 6.13 6.02
C ASP A 329 1.04 5.96 7.41
N SER A 330 0.85 4.80 8.04
CA SER A 330 1.41 4.54 9.37
C SER A 330 2.93 4.79 9.39
N PHE A 331 3.62 4.36 8.33
CA PHE A 331 5.01 4.71 8.02
C PHE A 331 5.38 4.24 6.61
N TYR A 332 6.43 4.84 6.05
CA TYR A 332 7.03 4.41 4.79
C TYR A 332 8.49 4.83 4.68
N LEU A 333 9.25 4.12 3.85
CA LEU A 333 10.62 4.45 3.53
C LEU A 333 10.72 5.84 2.91
N LYS A 334 11.83 6.54 3.10
CA LYS A 334 12.07 7.85 2.48
C LYS A 334 12.00 7.78 0.95
N GLU A 335 12.63 6.76 0.37
CA GLU A 335 12.70 6.49 -1.06
C GLU A 335 12.91 4.99 -1.31
N THR A 336 12.54 4.50 -2.48
CA THR A 336 12.82 3.14 -2.95
C THR A 336 13.42 3.14 -4.35
N HIS A 337 13.79 1.95 -4.84
CA HIS A 337 14.27 1.81 -6.22
C HIS A 337 13.18 2.23 -7.22
N GLU A 338 11.93 1.87 -6.90
CA GLU A 338 10.75 2.16 -7.70
C GLU A 338 10.48 3.66 -7.80
N THR A 339 10.61 4.41 -6.69
CA THR A 339 10.40 5.87 -6.70
C THR A 339 11.52 6.61 -7.41
N ARG A 340 12.79 6.16 -7.26
CA ARG A 340 13.94 6.75 -7.97
C ARG A 340 13.90 6.52 -9.48
N LYS A 341 13.30 5.41 -9.91
CA LYS A 341 13.17 5.04 -11.34
C LYS A 341 11.73 5.11 -11.84
N ALA A 342 10.91 5.97 -11.26
CA ALA A 342 9.52 6.08 -11.68
C ALA A 342 9.42 6.50 -13.16
N PRO A 343 8.38 6.07 -13.90
CA PRO A 343 8.28 6.32 -15.35
C PRO A 343 8.24 7.80 -15.76
N TRP A 344 7.91 8.69 -14.83
CA TRP A 344 7.88 10.15 -15.02
C TRP A 344 9.13 10.87 -14.48
N GLY A 345 10.17 10.12 -14.10
CA GLY A 345 11.39 10.62 -13.48
C GLY A 345 11.42 10.36 -11.97
N PRO A 346 12.57 10.58 -11.31
CA PRO A 346 12.72 10.36 -9.88
C PRO A 346 11.69 11.17 -9.08
N GLU A 347 10.99 10.50 -8.18
CA GLU A 347 10.09 11.14 -7.23
C GLU A 347 10.86 11.72 -6.05
N PRO A 348 10.35 12.79 -5.43
CA PRO A 348 10.96 13.35 -4.23
C PRO A 348 10.93 12.34 -3.08
N ALA A 349 11.93 12.42 -2.20
CA ALA A 349 11.87 11.79 -0.89
C ALA A 349 10.61 12.27 -0.14
N MET A 350 9.83 11.33 0.37
CA MET A 350 8.61 11.64 1.14
C MET A 350 8.81 11.29 2.61
N PRO A 351 8.72 12.26 3.53
CA PRO A 351 8.71 11.96 4.96
C PRO A 351 7.36 11.39 5.37
N THR A 352 7.34 10.45 6.33
CA THR A 352 6.10 10.10 7.03
C THR A 352 5.59 11.34 7.76
N MET A 353 4.43 11.84 7.33
CA MET A 353 3.83 13.06 7.87
C MET A 353 2.95 12.71 9.06
N PHE A 354 3.07 13.46 10.14
CA PHE A 354 2.13 13.46 11.25
C PHE A 354 1.43 14.82 11.29
N ASP A 355 0.17 14.82 11.67
CA ASP A 355 -0.63 16.01 11.86
C ASP A 355 -0.86 16.26 13.36
N VAL A 356 -1.63 17.29 13.70
CA VAL A 356 -1.92 17.61 15.11
C VAL A 356 -2.83 16.58 15.81
N GLU A 357 -3.45 15.68 15.04
CA GLU A 357 -4.40 14.66 15.52
C GLU A 357 -3.71 13.30 15.69
N SER A 358 -2.47 13.18 15.21
CA SER A 358 -1.59 12.03 15.38
C SER A 358 -1.23 11.76 16.84
N ASP A 359 -1.07 10.47 17.18
CA ASP A 359 -0.61 10.01 18.50
C ASP A 359 0.50 8.96 18.35
N LEU A 360 1.74 9.36 18.64
CA LEU A 360 2.90 8.46 18.55
C LEU A 360 2.82 7.27 19.52
N ALA A 361 2.10 7.37 20.63
CA ALA A 361 1.95 6.25 21.55
C ALA A 361 0.94 5.21 21.04
N ASP A 362 -0.10 5.65 20.31
CA ASP A 362 -0.95 4.72 19.55
C ASP A 362 -0.15 4.10 18.40
N LEU A 363 0.62 4.89 17.63
CA LEU A 363 1.48 4.37 16.56
C LEU A 363 2.50 3.35 17.09
N TRP A 364 3.11 3.62 18.24
CA TRP A 364 4.05 2.73 18.89
C TRP A 364 3.42 1.39 19.27
N ARG A 365 2.17 1.40 19.74
CA ARG A 365 1.41 0.17 20.01
C ARG A 365 1.01 -0.54 18.72
N SER A 366 0.55 0.20 17.72
CA SER A 366 0.17 -0.33 16.40
C SER A 366 1.33 -1.03 15.70
N THR A 367 2.52 -0.41 15.65
CA THR A 367 3.71 -1.02 15.04
C THR A 367 4.19 -2.25 15.82
N ALA A 368 4.07 -2.29 17.15
CA ALA A 368 4.36 -3.50 17.92
C ALA A 368 3.40 -4.65 17.59
N ARG A 369 2.10 -4.34 17.43
CA ARG A 369 1.09 -5.31 17.01
C ARG A 369 1.36 -5.84 15.60
N LEU A 370 1.69 -4.95 14.67
CA LEU A 370 2.07 -5.33 13.30
C LEU A 370 3.29 -6.25 13.31
N LEU A 371 4.32 -5.96 14.11
CA LEU A 371 5.51 -6.80 14.23
C LEU A 371 5.17 -8.22 14.69
N LEU A 372 4.33 -8.35 15.73
CA LEU A 372 3.87 -9.65 16.21
C LEU A 372 3.06 -10.40 15.16
N PHE A 373 2.17 -9.70 14.44
CA PHE A 373 1.39 -10.28 13.35
C PHE A 373 2.31 -10.78 12.21
N VAL A 374 3.28 -9.97 11.78
CA VAL A 374 4.23 -10.32 10.72
C VAL A 374 5.05 -11.54 11.11
N ARG A 375 5.59 -11.60 12.34
CA ARG A 375 6.32 -12.78 12.84
C ARG A 375 5.48 -14.05 12.79
N ALA A 376 4.22 -13.96 13.21
CA ALA A 376 3.30 -15.09 13.16
C ALA A 376 3.05 -15.57 11.71
N ARG A 377 2.94 -14.64 10.75
CA ARG A 377 2.78 -14.96 9.33
C ARG A 377 4.05 -15.49 8.67
N ASN A 378 5.22 -14.95 8.99
CA ASN A 378 6.51 -15.50 8.55
C ASN A 378 6.66 -16.96 8.99
N ALA A 379 6.37 -17.26 10.26
CA ALA A 379 6.41 -18.63 10.77
C ALA A 379 5.38 -19.56 10.09
N GLU A 380 4.25 -19.04 9.61
CA GLU A 380 3.27 -19.81 8.83
C GLU A 380 3.80 -20.11 7.42
N LEU A 381 4.40 -19.13 6.75
CA LEU A 381 5.00 -19.29 5.43
C LEU A 381 6.14 -20.32 5.44
N GLU A 382 7.02 -20.26 6.44
CA GLU A 382 8.11 -21.22 6.65
C GLU A 382 7.58 -22.66 6.81
N ARG A 383 6.51 -22.85 7.61
CA ARG A 383 5.88 -24.16 7.77
C ARG A 383 5.29 -24.68 6.46
N ASN A 384 4.60 -23.82 5.70
CA ASN A 384 3.98 -24.21 4.44
C ASN A 384 5.02 -24.61 3.38
N GLU A 385 6.17 -23.95 3.36
CA GLU A 385 7.27 -24.30 2.46
C GLU A 385 7.86 -25.68 2.78
N ILE A 386 8.12 -25.96 4.07
CA ILE A 386 8.59 -27.27 4.52
C ILE A 386 7.58 -28.36 4.13
N GLU A 387 6.27 -28.11 4.29
CA GLU A 387 5.23 -29.06 3.89
C GLU A 387 5.26 -29.34 2.37
N ILE A 388 5.37 -28.31 1.54
CA ILE A 388 5.46 -28.47 0.06
C ILE A 388 6.72 -29.26 -0.34
N GLU A 389 7.87 -28.98 0.27
CA GLU A 389 9.11 -29.71 0.02
C GLU A 389 8.97 -31.19 0.42
N THR A 390 8.33 -31.47 1.56
CA THR A 390 8.11 -32.85 2.03
C THR A 390 7.16 -33.63 1.13
N GLU A 391 6.08 -33.00 0.62
CA GLU A 391 5.16 -33.61 -0.33
C GLU A 391 5.88 -33.93 -1.65
N THR A 392 6.63 -32.97 -2.20
CA THR A 392 7.40 -33.12 -3.45
C THR A 392 8.44 -34.24 -3.35
N ARG A 393 9.15 -34.33 -2.22
CA ARG A 393 10.14 -35.39 -1.98
C ARG A 393 9.49 -36.77 -1.86
N THR A 394 8.31 -36.85 -1.25
CA THR A 394 7.57 -38.11 -1.08
C THR A 394 7.05 -38.64 -2.42
N GLU A 395 6.59 -37.75 -3.30
CA GLU A 395 6.17 -38.11 -4.67
C GLU A 395 7.33 -38.62 -5.52
N HIS A 396 8.52 -38.02 -5.41
CA HIS A 396 9.72 -38.50 -6.09
C HIS A 396 10.21 -39.88 -5.60
N LEU A 397 10.10 -40.18 -4.30
CA LEU A 397 10.48 -41.49 -3.77
C LEU A 397 9.49 -42.59 -4.17
N SER A 398 8.20 -42.27 -4.26
CA SER A 398 7.14 -43.18 -4.70
C SER A 398 7.28 -43.58 -6.17
N THR A 399 7.64 -42.63 -7.04
CA THR A 399 7.82 -42.88 -8.48
C THR A 399 9.02 -43.78 -8.78
N HIS A 400 10.10 -43.72 -7.98
CA HIS A 400 11.26 -44.60 -8.17
C HIS A 400 11.03 -46.07 -7.73
N HIS A 401 10.10 -46.34 -6.82
CA HIS A 401 9.84 -47.70 -6.33
C HIS A 401 8.88 -48.52 -7.23
N SER A 402 8.15 -47.88 -8.16
CA SER A 402 7.25 -48.59 -9.09
C SER A 402 7.96 -49.18 -10.32
N GLY A 403 9.29 -49.03 -10.45
CA GLY A 403 10.07 -49.56 -11.58
C GLY A 403 10.52 -51.01 -11.45
N THR A 404 10.31 -51.69 -10.31
CA THR A 404 10.73 -53.09 -10.14
C THR A 404 9.56 -54.02 -10.46
N LEU A 405 9.57 -54.57 -11.67
CA LEU A 405 8.67 -55.62 -12.17
C LEU A 405 8.57 -56.81 -11.19
N LEU A 406 7.57 -56.80 -10.32
CA LEU A 406 7.09 -57.98 -9.63
C LEU A 406 5.69 -58.30 -10.15
N ARG A 407 5.67 -59.26 -11.08
CA ARG A 407 4.47 -59.88 -11.66
C ARG A 407 3.61 -60.45 -10.52
N GLN A 408 2.46 -59.85 -10.24
CA GLN A 408 1.44 -60.45 -9.37
C GLN A 408 0.03 -60.38 -9.98
N PRO A 409 -0.83 -61.35 -9.61
CA PRO A 409 -1.89 -61.85 -10.46
C PRO A 409 -3.21 -61.07 -10.35
N ASN A 410 -4.00 -61.19 -11.41
CA ASN A 410 -5.37 -60.70 -11.55
C ASN A 410 -6.25 -61.04 -10.34
N ASN A 411 -6.76 -60.03 -9.64
CA ASN A 411 -8.18 -59.83 -9.33
C ASN A 411 -8.38 -58.82 -8.18
N ALA A 412 -9.12 -57.75 -8.46
CA ALA A 412 -10.21 -57.19 -7.66
C ALA A 412 -10.31 -55.66 -7.87
N LYS A 413 -11.50 -55.22 -8.27
CA LYS A 413 -11.88 -53.82 -8.42
C LYS A 413 -11.88 -53.14 -7.04
N THR A 414 -10.95 -52.22 -6.80
CA THR A 414 -11.04 -51.29 -5.67
C THR A 414 -11.04 -49.85 -6.18
N ARG A 415 -12.18 -49.20 -5.90
CA ARG A 415 -12.57 -47.84 -6.26
C ARG A 415 -11.63 -46.83 -5.58
N THR A 416 -10.83 -46.12 -6.37
CA THR A 416 -9.99 -45.00 -5.93
C THR A 416 -10.87 -43.81 -5.56
N LYS A 417 -10.84 -43.43 -4.27
CA LYS A 417 -11.41 -42.17 -3.76
C LYS A 417 -10.42 -41.05 -4.07
N THR A 418 -10.83 -40.11 -4.92
CA THR A 418 -10.23 -38.78 -5.04
C THR A 418 -10.33 -38.08 -3.69
N ARG A 419 -9.17 -37.71 -3.12
CA ARG A 419 -9.06 -37.01 -1.84
C ARG A 419 -9.13 -35.51 -2.12
N THR A 420 -10.29 -34.91 -1.87
CA THR A 420 -10.49 -33.46 -1.84
C THR A 420 -9.66 -32.85 -0.70
N ARG A 421 -8.88 -31.80 -1.00
CA ARG A 421 -8.27 -30.92 0.01
C ARG A 421 -9.40 -30.37 0.88
N PRO A 422 -9.34 -30.48 2.22
CA PRO A 422 -10.35 -29.87 3.06
C PRO A 422 -10.16 -28.35 3.04
N ASP A 423 -11.20 -27.61 2.68
CA ASP A 423 -11.39 -26.20 3.08
C ASP A 423 -11.46 -26.16 4.61
N GLN A 424 -10.30 -26.24 5.28
CA GLN A 424 -10.20 -25.93 6.69
C GLN A 424 -10.15 -24.41 6.80
N THR A 425 -11.32 -23.83 7.07
CA THR A 425 -11.40 -22.57 7.81
C THR A 425 -10.79 -22.82 9.19
N TRP A 426 -9.46 -22.72 9.28
CA TRP A 426 -8.75 -22.76 10.54
C TRP A 426 -9.21 -21.57 11.38
N ASN A 427 -10.07 -21.88 12.35
CA ASN A 427 -10.44 -20.96 13.39
C ASN A 427 -9.16 -20.67 14.19
N THR A 428 -8.48 -19.58 13.85
CA THR A 428 -7.27 -19.08 14.51
C THR A 428 -7.65 -18.59 15.91
N ASN A 429 -7.95 -19.53 16.79
CA ASN A 429 -8.18 -19.29 18.21
C ASN A 429 -6.83 -19.07 18.92
N TRP A 430 -5.98 -18.22 18.33
CA TRP A 430 -4.94 -17.54 19.07
C TRP A 430 -5.67 -16.47 19.87
N ASN A 431 -5.88 -16.75 21.16
CA ASN A 431 -6.29 -15.72 22.11
C ASN A 431 -5.17 -14.68 22.17
N TRP A 432 -5.18 -13.73 21.24
CA TRP A 432 -4.31 -12.56 21.30
C TRP A 432 -4.60 -11.87 22.63
N PRO A 433 -3.58 -11.61 23.47
CA PRO A 433 -3.80 -11.05 24.81
C PRO A 433 -4.34 -9.62 24.80
N TRP A 434 -4.62 -9.07 23.62
CA TRP A 434 -5.11 -7.72 23.38
C TRP A 434 -6.46 -7.77 22.66
N LYS A 435 -7.52 -8.22 23.36
CA LYS A 435 -8.86 -7.78 22.96
C LYS A 435 -8.89 -6.28 23.23
N SER A 436 -8.90 -5.47 22.17
CA SER A 436 -9.17 -4.04 22.31
C SER A 436 -10.51 -3.92 23.03
N THR A 437 -10.49 -3.37 24.25
CA THR A 437 -11.71 -2.84 24.84
C THR A 437 -12.10 -1.68 23.93
N SER A 438 -13.02 -1.92 23.00
CA SER A 438 -13.66 -0.83 22.26
C SER A 438 -14.17 0.16 23.31
N ARG A 439 -13.67 1.38 23.26
CA ARG A 439 -14.11 2.46 24.13
C ARG A 439 -15.56 2.79 23.71
N GLN A 440 -16.53 2.05 24.25
CA GLN A 440 -17.93 2.42 24.14
C GLN A 440 -18.13 3.64 25.05
N ASP A 441 -17.97 4.82 24.47
CA ASP A 441 -18.44 6.04 25.11
C ASP A 441 -19.98 5.96 25.19
N GLN A 442 -20.48 5.64 26.39
CA GLN A 442 -21.87 5.88 26.74
C GLN A 442 -22.08 7.39 26.86
N THR A 443 -22.33 8.08 25.74
CA THR A 443 -22.90 9.42 25.78
C THR A 443 -24.42 9.31 25.91
N GLY A 444 -24.87 9.03 27.12
CA GLY A 444 -26.26 9.18 27.53
C GLY A 444 -26.36 10.27 28.59
N PHE A 445 -26.40 11.54 28.16
CA PHE A 445 -26.78 12.66 29.02
C PHE A 445 -27.59 13.66 28.21
N ASP A 446 -28.91 13.50 28.25
CA ASP A 446 -29.86 14.58 28.01
C ASP A 446 -29.95 15.43 29.28
N HIS A 447 -29.44 16.66 29.23
CA HIS A 447 -29.87 17.71 30.17
C HIS A 447 -30.13 19.03 29.43
N PRO A 448 -31.19 19.75 29.82
CA PRO A 448 -31.63 20.96 29.14
C PRO A 448 -30.82 22.19 29.58
N HIS A 449 -30.69 23.14 28.66
CA HIS A 449 -30.15 24.48 28.90
C HIS A 449 -30.83 25.22 30.06
N PRO A 450 -30.05 26.02 30.81
CA PRO A 450 -30.56 27.28 31.34
C PRO A 450 -29.69 28.49 30.92
N HIS A 451 -30.38 29.61 30.74
CA HIS A 451 -29.85 30.96 30.51
C HIS A 451 -29.07 31.50 31.74
N PRO A 452 -28.25 32.57 31.57
CA PRO A 452 -27.22 32.95 32.52
C PRO A 452 -27.74 33.94 33.58
N GLN A 453 -27.27 33.77 34.82
CA GLN A 453 -27.20 34.85 35.79
C GLN A 453 -25.85 34.78 36.53
N GLN A 454 -25.31 35.97 36.75
CA GLN A 454 -24.08 36.30 37.45
C GLN A 454 -24.18 35.86 38.92
N ASP A 455 -23.07 35.37 39.50
CA ASP A 455 -22.41 36.01 40.64
C ASP A 455 -21.15 35.25 41.06
N GLU A 456 -20.15 36.02 41.45
CA GLU A 456 -18.85 35.60 41.96
C GLU A 456 -18.98 34.93 43.34
N GLN A 457 -18.26 33.83 43.59
CA GLN A 457 -17.60 33.61 44.88
C GLN A 457 -16.57 32.46 44.86
N GLU A 458 -15.35 32.80 45.28
CA GLU A 458 -14.24 31.92 45.64
C GLU A 458 -14.57 31.05 46.85
N VAL A 459 -14.24 29.75 46.81
CA VAL A 459 -13.69 29.01 47.98
C VAL A 459 -12.85 27.81 47.50
N GLY A 460 -11.67 27.62 48.13
CA GLY A 460 -10.63 26.63 47.81
C GLY A 460 -10.87 25.18 48.30
N PRO A 461 -9.81 24.34 48.34
CA PRO A 461 -9.87 22.93 47.96
C PRO A 461 -10.01 21.95 49.14
N CYS A 462 -10.67 20.82 48.90
CA CYS A 462 -10.67 19.65 49.80
C CYS A 462 -10.00 18.45 49.11
N LEU A 463 -8.89 18.02 49.71
CA LEU A 463 -8.17 16.77 49.43
C LEU A 463 -8.81 15.64 50.25
N LEU A 464 -9.07 14.49 49.62
CA LEU A 464 -9.21 13.21 50.31
C LEU A 464 -8.50 12.08 49.53
N PRO A 465 -7.93 11.07 50.23
CA PRO A 465 -6.99 10.11 49.66
C PRO A 465 -7.63 8.80 49.21
N LEU A 466 -7.06 8.19 48.16
CA LEU A 466 -7.36 6.83 47.69
C LEU A 466 -6.45 5.81 48.39
N PRO A 467 -6.92 4.57 48.66
CA PRO A 467 -6.13 3.55 49.32
C PRO A 467 -5.25 2.74 48.34
N GLU A 468 -4.05 2.41 48.83
CA GLU A 468 -3.08 1.48 48.24
C GLU A 468 -3.64 0.05 48.13
N ALA A 469 -3.43 -0.58 46.98
CA ALA A 469 -3.57 -2.02 46.80
C ALA A 469 -2.22 -2.61 46.35
N SER A 470 -1.58 -3.30 47.28
CA SER A 470 -0.39 -4.10 47.07
C SER A 470 -0.71 -5.40 46.33
N PHE A 471 -0.01 -5.67 45.23
CA PHE A 471 0.07 -7.02 44.64
C PHE A 471 1.54 -7.41 44.43
N GLN A 472 1.96 -8.42 45.17
CA GLN A 472 3.20 -9.17 44.96
C GLN A 472 3.03 -10.07 43.75
N HIS A 473 3.99 -10.11 42.83
CA HIS A 473 4.15 -11.23 41.91
C HIS A 473 5.60 -11.67 41.76
N ALA A 474 5.72 -12.98 41.64
CA ALA A 474 6.89 -13.80 41.86
C ALA A 474 7.93 -13.68 40.74
N ARG A 475 9.19 -13.80 41.13
CA ARG A 475 10.34 -14.03 40.26
C ARG A 475 10.27 -15.47 39.73
N ASN A 476 10.32 -15.64 38.41
CA ASN A 476 10.81 -16.87 37.79
C ASN A 476 11.91 -16.49 36.81
N THR A 477 13.12 -16.95 37.14
CA THR A 477 14.35 -16.88 36.35
C THR A 477 14.44 -18.12 35.48
N THR A 478 14.62 -17.96 34.18
CA THR A 478 15.09 -19.03 33.28
C THR A 478 16.14 -18.47 32.33
N THR A 479 17.38 -18.82 32.66
CA THR A 479 18.55 -19.14 31.82
C THR A 479 18.52 -18.79 30.33
N GLU A 480 19.49 -17.94 30.00
CA GLU A 480 19.99 -17.59 28.66
C GLU A 480 20.63 -18.82 27.98
N HIS A 481 20.39 -18.95 26.67
CA HIS A 481 21.19 -19.75 25.75
C HIS A 481 21.70 -18.80 24.67
N ASP A 482 23.01 -18.56 24.67
CA ASP A 482 23.73 -17.86 23.62
C ASP A 482 23.76 -18.72 22.35
N VAL A 483 23.23 -18.18 21.26
CA VAL A 483 23.47 -18.66 19.89
C VAL A 483 24.04 -17.48 19.12
N GLU A 484 25.31 -17.59 18.75
CA GLU A 484 25.97 -16.70 17.81
C GLU A 484 25.50 -17.06 16.39
N ASP A 485 24.80 -16.15 15.71
CA ASP A 485 24.45 -16.27 14.29
C ASP A 485 25.29 -15.28 13.48
N ASP A 486 26.17 -15.82 12.64
CA ASP A 486 26.89 -15.15 11.57
C ASP A 486 26.03 -15.20 10.29
N ASP A 487 25.48 -14.06 9.85
CA ASP A 487 24.71 -13.94 8.60
C ASP A 487 25.43 -13.05 7.57
N ASP A 488 26.13 -13.70 6.63
CA ASP A 488 26.60 -13.11 5.38
C ASP A 488 25.50 -13.23 4.30
N TRP A 489 24.86 -12.11 3.94
CA TRP A 489 23.90 -12.06 2.81
C TRP A 489 24.60 -11.64 1.51
N ILE A 490 24.46 -12.44 0.45
CA ILE A 490 24.91 -12.10 -0.91
C ILE A 490 23.75 -11.52 -1.72
N LEU A 491 23.93 -10.30 -2.25
CA LEU A 491 23.07 -9.69 -3.26
C LEU A 491 23.17 -10.50 -4.58
N VAL A 492 22.07 -11.08 -5.05
CA VAL A 492 21.98 -11.62 -6.42
C VAL A 492 21.47 -10.53 -7.35
N ASP A 493 22.39 -9.91 -8.08
CA ASP A 493 22.07 -9.08 -9.24
C ASP A 493 21.54 -9.99 -10.37
N LEU A 494 20.25 -9.88 -10.68
CA LEU A 494 19.71 -10.38 -11.95
C LEU A 494 20.10 -9.40 -13.06
N VAL A 495 21.31 -9.59 -13.58
CA VAL A 495 21.82 -8.92 -14.79
C VAL A 495 20.92 -9.25 -15.98
N ALA A 496 20.35 -8.21 -16.58
CA ALA A 496 19.83 -8.25 -17.93
C ALA A 496 20.98 -8.63 -18.88
N GLN A 497 20.87 -9.78 -19.56
CA GLN A 497 21.80 -10.13 -20.63
C GLN A 497 21.55 -9.21 -21.83
N ASP A 498 22.57 -8.41 -22.14
CA ASP A 498 22.60 -7.50 -23.28
C ASP A 498 23.13 -8.26 -24.53
N PRO A 499 22.32 -8.48 -25.58
CA PRO A 499 22.77 -9.20 -26.77
C PRO A 499 23.40 -8.22 -27.76
N SER A 500 24.51 -7.57 -27.42
CA SER A 500 25.36 -6.88 -28.40
C SER A 500 26.80 -6.70 -27.95
N SER A 501 27.60 -7.76 -27.98
CA SER A 501 29.06 -7.60 -28.12
C SER A 501 29.66 -8.64 -29.06
N SER A 502 30.05 -8.17 -30.24
CA SER A 502 30.80 -8.91 -31.22
C SER A 502 32.27 -8.95 -30.84
N SER A 503 32.80 -10.17 -30.72
CA SER A 503 34.13 -10.62 -31.13
C SER A 503 35.38 -9.83 -30.69
N PHE A 504 36.04 -10.31 -29.64
CA PHE A 504 37.51 -10.33 -29.57
C PHE A 504 37.99 -11.70 -29.07
N LEU A 505 38.70 -12.42 -29.95
CA LEU A 505 39.38 -13.68 -29.66
C LEU A 505 40.68 -13.40 -28.88
N SER A 506 40.81 -13.87 -27.64
CA SER A 506 42.14 -14.11 -27.06
C SER A 506 42.13 -15.20 -25.97
N SER A 507 43.02 -16.18 -26.17
CA SER A 507 43.64 -17.12 -25.23
C SER A 507 42.78 -17.90 -24.23
N SER A 508 42.55 -19.16 -24.57
CA SER A 508 42.15 -20.26 -23.70
C SER A 508 43.22 -20.60 -22.66
N ARG A 509 42.94 -20.31 -21.38
CA ARG A 509 43.49 -21.04 -20.23
C ARG A 509 42.34 -21.79 -19.56
N SER A 510 42.43 -23.12 -19.57
CA SER A 510 41.47 -24.02 -18.92
C SER A 510 41.42 -23.77 -17.42
N PRO A 511 40.29 -23.34 -16.83
CA PRO A 511 40.17 -23.23 -15.39
C PRO A 511 40.04 -24.64 -14.81
N SER A 512 40.95 -24.94 -13.89
CA SER A 512 40.93 -26.12 -13.02
C SER A 512 39.57 -26.25 -12.34
N SER A 513 39.05 -27.48 -12.36
CA SER A 513 37.81 -27.94 -11.74
C SER A 513 37.78 -27.65 -10.23
N ALA A 514 37.42 -26.42 -9.85
CA ALA A 514 37.03 -26.10 -8.50
C ALA A 514 35.68 -26.77 -8.23
N SER A 515 35.65 -27.64 -7.22
CA SER A 515 34.46 -28.27 -6.65
C SER A 515 33.43 -27.18 -6.29
N SER A 516 32.50 -26.89 -7.19
CA SER A 516 31.38 -26.00 -6.92
C SER A 516 30.43 -26.71 -5.96
N SER A 517 30.49 -26.37 -4.67
CA SER A 517 29.40 -26.67 -3.75
C SER A 517 28.09 -26.15 -4.36
N PRO A 518 26.98 -26.89 -4.25
CA PRO A 518 25.69 -26.36 -4.68
C PRO A 518 25.44 -25.02 -3.97
N PRO A 519 24.85 -24.03 -4.67
CA PRO A 519 24.47 -22.78 -4.01
C PRO A 519 23.56 -23.09 -2.81
N PRO A 520 23.65 -22.31 -1.72
CA PRO A 520 22.72 -22.46 -0.60
C PRO A 520 21.27 -22.32 -1.10
N PRO A 521 20.31 -23.03 -0.46
CA PRO A 521 18.90 -22.88 -0.82
C PRO A 521 18.46 -21.41 -0.65
N PRO A 522 17.49 -20.94 -1.46
CA PRO A 522 16.94 -19.61 -1.28
C PRO A 522 16.32 -19.48 0.13
N PRO A 523 16.36 -18.29 0.75
CA PRO A 523 15.70 -18.07 2.03
C PRO A 523 14.18 -18.26 1.90
N PRO A 524 13.50 -18.66 2.99
CA PRO A 524 12.07 -18.90 2.97
C PRO A 524 11.27 -17.64 2.60
N PRO A 525 10.06 -17.77 2.03
CA PRO A 525 9.24 -16.63 1.68
C PRO A 525 8.82 -15.88 2.95
N ARG A 526 9.04 -14.56 2.95
CA ARG A 526 8.71 -13.66 4.07
C ARG A 526 7.63 -12.67 3.69
N VAL A 527 6.93 -12.14 4.68
CA VAL A 527 5.94 -11.09 4.50
C VAL A 527 6.62 -9.82 4.03
N ARG A 528 6.10 -9.26 2.95
CA ARG A 528 6.60 -8.03 2.32
C ARG A 528 5.79 -6.84 2.79
N LEU A 529 6.41 -5.66 2.82
CA LEU A 529 5.80 -4.40 3.17
C LEU A 529 5.36 -3.64 1.91
N ALA A 530 4.21 -2.99 2.02
CA ALA A 530 3.70 -1.99 1.12
C ALA A 530 3.25 -0.78 1.95
N ALA A 531 3.36 0.42 1.38
CA ALA A 531 2.78 1.62 1.94
C ALA A 531 2.19 2.49 0.83
N ALA A 532 1.54 3.57 1.22
CA ALA A 532 0.74 4.35 0.30
C ALA A 532 1.50 5.31 -0.61
N HIS A 533 2.80 5.55 -0.40
CA HIS A 533 3.58 6.47 -1.26
C HIS A 533 4.83 5.81 -1.84
N THR A 534 5.87 5.65 -1.02
CA THR A 534 7.21 5.32 -1.52
C THR A 534 7.55 3.86 -1.42
N THR A 535 6.94 3.14 -0.48
CA THR A 535 7.31 1.75 -0.18
C THR A 535 6.54 0.79 -1.06
N ALA A 536 7.28 0.13 -1.96
CA ALA A 536 6.77 -0.90 -2.85
C ALA A 536 7.03 -2.32 -2.30
N THR A 537 6.44 -3.31 -2.97
CA THR A 537 6.27 -4.71 -2.53
C THR A 537 7.54 -5.58 -2.37
N ARG A 538 8.74 -5.00 -2.25
CA ARG A 538 10.01 -5.73 -2.15
C ARG A 538 10.71 -5.64 -0.79
N VAL A 539 10.15 -4.89 0.14
CA VAL A 539 10.76 -4.67 1.46
C VAL A 539 10.30 -5.76 2.43
N ASP A 540 11.20 -6.37 3.21
CA ASP A 540 10.82 -7.28 4.30
C ASP A 540 10.06 -6.50 5.39
N ALA A 541 8.85 -6.94 5.72
CA ALA A 541 8.00 -6.20 6.64
C ALA A 541 8.54 -6.21 8.08
N GLU A 542 9.15 -7.30 8.53
CA GLU A 542 9.67 -7.41 9.88
C GLU A 542 10.85 -6.46 10.09
N ALA A 543 11.83 -6.51 9.18
CA ALA A 543 13.00 -5.65 9.21
C ALA A 543 12.63 -4.17 9.10
N ALA A 544 11.67 -3.83 8.22
CA ALA A 544 11.19 -2.46 8.09
C ALA A 544 10.44 -1.95 9.33
N ILE A 545 9.60 -2.76 9.96
CA ILE A 545 8.92 -2.35 11.19
C ILE A 545 9.93 -2.14 12.32
N LEU A 546 10.91 -3.04 12.48
CA LEU A 546 11.97 -2.90 13.48
C LEU A 546 12.80 -1.63 13.24
N SER A 547 13.26 -1.41 12.00
CA SER A 547 14.06 -0.24 11.65
C SER A 547 13.29 1.07 11.82
N PHE A 548 12.00 1.10 11.50
CA PHE A 548 11.16 2.29 11.72
C PHE A 548 10.94 2.57 13.21
N ARG A 549 10.68 1.52 14.02
CA ARG A 549 10.54 1.67 15.48
C ARG A 549 11.81 2.24 16.10
N GLU A 550 12.96 1.73 15.72
CA GLU A 550 14.24 2.28 16.18
C GLU A 550 14.40 3.75 15.77
N PHE A 551 14.05 4.10 14.51
CA PHE A 551 14.09 5.49 14.06
C PHE A 551 13.21 6.42 14.93
N ILE A 552 11.99 6.01 15.26
CA ILE A 552 11.09 6.76 16.17
C ILE A 552 11.70 6.87 17.57
N LEU A 553 12.29 5.81 18.13
CA LEU A 553 12.96 5.89 19.44
C LEU A 553 14.07 6.93 19.45
N ARG A 554 14.87 6.98 18.39
CA ARG A 554 15.96 7.97 18.26
C ARG A 554 15.42 9.40 18.16
N ILE A 555 14.28 9.62 17.50
CA ILE A 555 13.57 10.92 17.53
C ILE A 555 13.15 11.28 18.96
N LEU A 556 12.55 10.33 19.69
CA LEU A 556 12.11 10.54 21.06
C LEU A 556 13.27 10.84 22.01
N ARG A 557 14.47 10.29 21.74
CA ARG A 557 15.72 10.57 22.46
C ARG A 557 16.46 11.84 22.02
N ASP A 558 15.96 12.52 20.98
CA ASP A 558 16.61 13.70 20.38
C ASP A 558 17.95 13.38 19.70
N GLU A 559 18.11 12.16 19.19
CA GLU A 559 19.34 11.68 18.53
C GLU A 559 19.32 11.82 17.00
N VAL A 560 18.16 12.14 16.42
CA VAL A 560 18.01 12.36 14.98
C VAL A 560 18.13 13.86 14.70
N PRO A 561 19.02 14.28 13.78
CA PRO A 561 19.06 15.67 13.34
C PRO A 561 17.69 16.15 12.89
N LYS A 562 17.33 17.38 13.29
CA LYS A 562 16.02 17.96 13.01
C LYS A 562 16.13 19.40 12.50
N GLN A 563 15.26 19.76 11.58
CA GLN A 563 15.16 21.09 11.00
C GLN A 563 13.72 21.59 11.10
N ARG A 564 13.53 22.80 11.63
CA ARG A 564 12.22 23.45 11.59
C ARG A 564 11.86 23.76 10.14
N VAL A 565 10.64 23.42 9.74
CA VAL A 565 10.09 23.75 8.42
C VAL A 565 8.96 24.77 8.56
N ASP A 566 8.37 25.18 7.44
CA ASP A 566 7.21 26.08 7.45
C ASP A 566 6.07 25.49 8.29
N ASP A 567 5.44 26.35 9.08
CA ASP A 567 4.31 25.99 9.93
C ASP A 567 3.20 25.33 9.09
N GLY A 568 2.47 24.39 9.69
CA GLY A 568 1.43 23.64 9.00
C GLY A 568 0.19 24.46 8.70
N TYR A 569 -0.76 23.85 7.98
CA TYR A 569 -1.98 24.52 7.54
C TYR A 569 -2.86 25.00 8.70
N ARG A 570 -2.69 24.46 9.92
CA ARG A 570 -3.41 24.88 11.12
C ARG A 570 -2.55 25.80 12.01
N GLY A 571 -1.41 26.27 11.52
CA GLY A 571 -0.48 27.15 12.23
C GLY A 571 0.42 26.43 13.23
N GLU A 572 0.50 25.11 13.16
CA GLU A 572 1.32 24.30 14.04
C GLU A 572 2.80 24.33 13.64
N GLU A 573 3.69 24.42 14.62
CA GLU A 573 5.13 24.36 14.41
C GLU A 573 5.55 22.94 14.03
N ARG A 574 6.16 22.77 12.85
CA ARG A 574 6.57 21.47 12.32
C ARG A 574 8.09 21.33 12.20
N TRP A 575 8.55 20.10 12.40
CA TRP A 575 9.95 19.72 12.34
C TRP A 575 10.14 18.50 11.46
N LEU A 576 11.13 18.57 10.56
CA LEU A 576 11.62 17.44 9.78
C LEU A 576 12.75 16.76 10.56
N PHE A 577 12.62 15.46 10.78
CA PHE A 577 13.62 14.59 11.41
C PHE A 577 14.20 13.66 10.34
N ASP A 578 15.51 13.75 10.09
CA ASP A 578 16.19 13.00 9.02
C ASP A 578 17.71 12.94 9.27
N PHE A 579 18.32 11.76 9.16
CA PHE A 579 19.77 11.61 9.32
C PHE A 579 20.59 12.38 8.26
N ALA A 580 20.03 12.62 7.08
CA ALA A 580 20.71 13.35 6.01
C ALA A 580 20.98 14.82 6.38
N LEU A 581 20.20 15.41 7.30
CA LEU A 581 20.42 16.80 7.76
C LEU A 581 21.75 16.96 8.52
N GLY A 582 22.18 15.92 9.22
CA GLY A 582 23.47 15.90 9.91
C GLY A 582 24.66 15.90 8.93
N LEU A 583 24.52 15.15 7.83
CA LEU A 583 25.54 15.05 6.78
C LEU A 583 25.72 16.39 6.04
N ALA A 584 24.62 17.07 5.71
CA ALA A 584 24.66 18.39 5.06
C ALA A 584 25.34 19.45 5.95
N SER A 585 25.10 19.38 7.27
CA SER A 585 25.73 20.27 8.24
C SER A 585 27.24 20.01 8.35
N GLN A 586 27.65 18.74 8.38
CA GLN A 586 29.08 18.35 8.41
C GLN A 586 29.80 18.73 7.13
N ALA A 587 29.18 18.51 5.96
CA ALA A 587 29.75 18.90 4.67
C ALA A 587 29.95 20.42 4.58
N SER A 588 28.98 21.21 5.05
CA SER A 588 29.10 22.67 5.08
C SER A 588 30.23 23.16 6.01
N GLN A 589 30.42 22.51 7.16
CA GLN A 589 31.53 22.82 8.09
C GLN A 589 32.90 22.42 7.53
N ALA A 590 32.99 21.29 6.82
CA ALA A 590 34.21 20.84 6.18
C ALA A 590 34.64 21.82 5.06
N SER A 591 33.70 22.27 4.22
CA SER A 591 33.97 23.25 3.16
C SER A 591 34.42 24.61 3.73
N ALA A 592 33.75 25.11 4.78
CA ALA A 592 34.14 26.36 5.44
C ALA A 592 35.54 26.30 6.07
N SER A 593 35.94 25.13 6.59
CA SER A 593 37.27 24.93 7.17
C SER A 593 38.38 24.90 6.11
N GLN A 594 38.08 24.43 4.89
CA GLN A 594 39.03 24.43 3.77
C GLN A 594 39.23 25.83 3.17
N GLU A 595 38.18 26.64 3.06
CA GLU A 595 38.30 28.02 2.58
C GLU A 595 39.14 28.89 3.54
N GLY A 596 39.04 28.66 4.85
CA GLY A 596 39.84 29.36 5.85
C GLY A 596 41.35 29.08 5.78
N GLN A 597 41.77 27.94 5.22
CA GLN A 597 43.19 27.60 5.07
C GLN A 597 43.79 28.04 3.72
N GLN A 598 42.99 28.28 2.69
CA GLN A 598 43.49 28.78 1.41
C GLN A 598 43.65 30.30 1.35
N GLN A 599 43.18 31.03 2.37
CA GLN A 599 43.22 32.50 2.38
C GLN A 599 44.52 33.11 2.95
N GLU A 600 45.46 32.30 3.45
CA GLU A 600 46.77 32.80 3.93
C GLU A 600 47.90 32.77 2.87
N ASP A 601 47.72 32.15 1.70
CA ASP A 601 48.84 31.89 0.77
C ASP A 601 48.75 32.53 -0.63
N ASN A 602 47.81 33.46 -0.91
CA ASN A 602 47.73 34.09 -2.23
C ASN A 602 47.73 35.63 -2.22
N THR A 603 48.94 36.18 -2.41
CA THR A 603 49.16 37.50 -2.99
C THR A 603 48.70 37.55 -4.45
N SER A 604 47.63 38.31 -4.69
CA SER A 604 47.38 39.12 -5.89
C SER A 604 47.63 38.50 -7.28
N THR A 605 46.63 37.81 -7.82
CA THR A 605 46.36 37.81 -9.27
C THR A 605 44.86 37.82 -9.52
N THR A 606 44.38 38.93 -10.09
CA THR A 606 43.04 39.15 -10.63
C THR A 606 42.80 38.26 -11.84
N LEU A 607 41.87 37.30 -11.74
CA LEU A 607 41.34 36.55 -12.89
C LEU A 607 39.86 36.24 -12.69
N GLU A 608 39.15 36.26 -13.82
CA GLU A 608 37.71 36.36 -13.99
C GLU A 608 36.94 35.15 -13.43
N LYS A 609 35.79 35.46 -12.79
CA LYS A 609 34.80 34.49 -12.30
C LYS A 609 34.14 33.78 -13.48
N SER A 610 34.39 32.48 -13.64
CA SER A 610 33.51 31.58 -14.38
C SER A 610 32.66 30.77 -13.40
N ASP A 611 31.33 30.84 -13.58
CA ASP A 611 30.35 30.06 -12.85
C ASP A 611 30.50 28.57 -13.23
N ILE A 612 31.00 27.76 -12.28
CA ILE A 612 31.02 26.30 -12.37
C ILE A 612 29.91 25.78 -11.45
N ASP A 613 28.81 25.35 -12.06
CA ASP A 613 27.80 24.52 -11.39
C ASP A 613 28.42 23.13 -11.16
N ILE A 614 28.63 22.77 -9.89
CA ILE A 614 29.04 21.43 -9.47
C ILE A 614 27.77 20.67 -9.07
N ASP A 615 27.25 19.85 -9.98
CA ASP A 615 26.31 18.78 -9.63
C ASP A 615 27.11 17.70 -8.88
N ILE A 616 26.93 17.64 -7.55
CA ILE A 616 27.43 16.53 -6.74
C ILE A 616 26.32 15.48 -6.69
N ASP A 617 26.36 14.53 -7.62
CA ASP A 617 25.69 13.23 -7.45
C ASP A 617 26.37 12.53 -6.27
N ILE A 618 25.84 12.72 -5.06
CA ILE A 618 26.14 11.83 -3.94
C ILE A 618 25.26 10.60 -4.16
N ASP A 619 25.74 9.70 -5.02
CA ASP A 619 25.42 8.29 -4.85
C ASP A 619 25.84 7.96 -3.42
N ILE A 620 24.86 7.82 -2.52
CA ILE A 620 25.04 6.99 -1.34
C ILE A 620 25.11 5.56 -1.89
N GLU A 621 26.23 5.23 -2.54
CA GLU A 621 26.78 3.90 -2.47
C GLU A 621 26.93 3.65 -0.97
N ILE A 622 25.92 2.97 -0.43
CA ILE A 622 26.04 2.13 0.75
C ILE A 622 27.28 1.28 0.46
N GLN A 623 28.46 1.75 0.89
CA GLN A 623 29.73 1.05 0.67
C GLN A 623 29.61 -0.30 1.37
N ASN A 624 29.26 -1.33 0.62
CA ASN A 624 29.48 -2.72 0.99
C ASN A 624 30.93 -2.97 0.60
N GLY A 625 31.83 -2.42 1.40
CA GLY A 625 33.26 -2.48 1.15
C GLY A 625 33.72 -3.94 1.24
N ASN A 626 33.87 -4.59 0.09
CA ASN A 626 34.66 -5.81 -0.01
C ASN A 626 36.15 -5.41 -0.04
N GLY A 627 36.65 -4.99 1.13
CA GLY A 627 38.03 -4.58 1.33
C GLY A 627 38.93 -5.80 1.44
N ASN A 628 39.47 -6.28 0.33
CA ASN A 628 40.55 -7.27 0.33
C ASN A 628 41.87 -6.56 0.71
N GLY A 629 42.05 -6.32 2.01
CA GLY A 629 43.21 -5.65 2.59
C GLY A 629 44.20 -6.64 3.21
N ASN A 630 45.17 -7.10 2.42
CA ASN A 630 46.36 -7.75 2.96
C ASN A 630 47.33 -6.65 3.41
N GLY A 631 47.23 -6.21 4.66
CA GLY A 631 48.04 -5.11 5.20
C GLY A 631 48.09 -5.10 6.72
N ASN A 632 49.16 -5.68 7.28
CA ASN A 632 49.53 -5.63 8.69
C ASN A 632 49.63 -4.17 9.18
N GLY A 633 48.74 -3.76 10.09
CA GLY A 633 48.81 -2.47 10.78
C GLY A 633 47.92 -2.43 12.02
N ASN A 634 48.53 -2.62 13.19
CA ASN A 634 47.89 -2.47 14.50
C ASN A 634 47.33 -1.06 14.70
N GLY A 635 45.99 -0.92 14.65
CA GLY A 635 45.26 0.30 14.99
C GLY A 635 43.86 -0.07 15.46
N HIS A 636 43.73 -0.44 16.73
CA HIS A 636 42.49 -0.88 17.37
C HIS A 636 41.57 0.32 17.65
N LEU A 637 40.83 0.78 16.64
CA LEU A 637 39.64 1.59 16.85
C LEU A 637 38.47 0.64 17.06
N ARG A 638 37.87 0.67 18.26
CA ARG A 638 36.60 0.01 18.59
C ARG A 638 35.50 0.57 17.67
N GLY A 639 35.32 -0.04 16.50
CA GLY A 639 34.17 0.18 15.62
C GLY A 639 32.95 -0.50 16.21
N GLY A 640 32.30 0.18 17.17
CA GLY A 640 31.04 -0.30 17.75
C GLY A 640 29.93 -0.24 16.70
N HIS A 641 29.34 -1.41 16.43
CA HIS A 641 28.02 -1.67 15.83
C HIS A 641 27.21 -0.42 15.44
N LEU A 642 27.61 0.24 14.36
CA LEU A 642 26.68 1.05 13.60
C LEU A 642 25.91 0.04 12.77
N PHE A 643 24.82 -0.52 13.32
CA PHE A 643 23.84 -1.23 12.50
C PHE A 643 23.49 -0.27 11.36
N LYS A 644 24.03 -0.57 10.19
CA LYS A 644 23.82 0.22 8.98
C LYS A 644 22.33 0.10 8.72
N TYR A 645 21.58 1.17 9.00
CA TYR A 645 20.12 1.17 8.88
C TYR A 645 19.74 0.58 7.53
N LEU A 646 19.07 -0.58 7.56
CA LEU A 646 18.70 -1.29 6.33
C LEU A 646 17.76 -0.43 5.47
N HIS A 647 17.01 0.46 6.13
CA HIS A 647 16.05 1.34 5.52
C HIS A 647 16.24 2.78 6.00
N SER A 648 16.00 3.73 5.10
CA SER A 648 16.05 5.16 5.40
C SER A 648 14.64 5.69 5.60
N TYR A 649 14.46 6.53 6.63
CA TYR A 649 13.19 7.15 7.00
C TYR A 649 13.40 8.63 7.23
N SER A 650 12.34 9.39 6.99
CA SER A 650 12.21 10.79 7.40
C SER A 650 10.85 10.97 8.04
N VAL A 651 10.75 11.81 9.06
CA VAL A 651 9.47 12.11 9.74
C VAL A 651 9.26 13.61 9.73
N LEU A 652 8.08 14.06 9.33
CA LEU A 652 7.64 15.44 9.44
C LEU A 652 6.51 15.50 10.46
N ALA A 653 6.72 16.15 11.61
CA ALA A 653 5.74 16.13 12.70
C ALA A 653 5.63 17.49 13.42
N PRO A 654 4.44 17.85 13.93
CA PRO A 654 4.29 18.91 14.90
C PRO A 654 5.09 18.62 16.16
N VAL A 655 5.75 19.63 16.73
CA VAL A 655 6.58 19.44 17.94
C VAL A 655 5.78 18.84 19.10
N GLN A 656 4.51 19.24 19.25
CA GLN A 656 3.61 18.75 20.29
C GLN A 656 3.34 17.24 20.20
N VAL A 657 3.35 16.66 18.99
CA VAL A 657 3.15 15.21 18.78
C VAL A 657 4.36 14.43 19.30
N ILE A 658 5.57 14.93 19.04
CA ILE A 658 6.82 14.37 19.56
C ILE A 658 6.86 14.45 21.08
N GLU A 659 6.52 15.61 21.66
CA GLU A 659 6.47 15.82 23.10
C GLU A 659 5.43 14.94 23.79
N LEU A 660 4.27 14.76 23.16
CA LEU A 660 3.24 13.84 23.65
C LEU A 660 3.74 12.38 23.62
N GLY A 661 4.41 11.97 22.54
CA GLY A 661 5.07 10.67 22.43
C GLY A 661 6.08 10.43 23.56
N ARG A 662 6.95 11.40 23.83
CA ARG A 662 7.94 11.34 24.93
C ARG A 662 7.30 11.15 26.31
N ARG A 663 6.10 11.69 26.51
CA ARG A 663 5.33 11.56 27.76
C ARG A 663 4.59 10.25 27.88
N LYS A 664 3.99 9.77 26.78
CA LYS A 664 3.10 8.59 26.78
C LYS A 664 3.83 7.27 26.58
N ILE A 665 4.97 7.26 25.89
CA ILE A 665 5.73 6.03 25.64
C ILE A 665 6.70 5.82 26.80
N PRO A 666 6.55 4.74 27.60
CA PRO A 666 7.40 4.52 28.77
C PRO A 666 8.87 4.40 28.40
N ARG A 667 9.77 5.00 29.19
CA ARG A 667 11.22 5.04 28.89
C ARG A 667 11.85 3.65 28.89
N GLU A 668 11.33 2.74 29.70
CA GLU A 668 11.73 1.33 29.70
C GLU A 668 11.47 0.66 28.35
N SER A 669 10.43 1.08 27.63
CA SER A 669 10.15 0.59 26.27
C SER A 669 11.14 1.12 25.23
N TRP A 670 11.98 2.10 25.59
CA TRP A 670 13.01 2.61 24.70
C TRP A 670 14.22 1.66 24.69
N THR A 671 14.54 1.03 25.81
CA THR A 671 15.76 0.20 25.97
C THR A 671 15.60 -1.26 25.60
N SER A 672 14.36 -1.74 25.41
CA SER A 672 14.06 -3.16 25.18
C SER A 672 14.04 -3.56 23.69
N GLY A 673 14.80 -2.84 22.85
CA GLY A 673 14.87 -3.04 21.40
C GLY A 673 15.97 -4.00 20.99
#